data_AF-A0AAW2YX82-F1
#
_entry.id   AF-A0AAW2YX82-F1
#
_cell.length_a   1.000
_cell.length_b   1.000
_cell.length_c   1.000
_cell.angle_alpha   90.00
_cell.angle_beta   90.00
_cell.angle_gamma   90.00
#
_symmetry.space_group_name_H-M   'P 1'
#
loop_
_entity.id
_entity.type
_entity.pdbx_description
1 polymer ?
#
loop_
_entity_poly.entity_id
_entity_poly.type
_entity_poly.pdbx_seq_one_letter_code
_entity_poly.pdbx_strand_id
1 'polypeptide(L)'
;MPDRLLLELVDFLKTITIVPGTHMHRLLLNLDTLMIKCMLYVLTSIDKLYELVNPNKKTLIKMGENFVRMVGHATIRHLKIRGMHGQQPQPHKQVENAQSIIDTLSQECPHVFPLDTSSMNSSPNTSFYPTFQLIQIPKFTHRTKHLFDLPQSMIESHAHLVMKLINDAQSGKSSAREMEVNVNDVIQDLKSNDMKKQSLLCMIWHAINHIRPYFDPVQKAIKSLITSQLTAIELNTATYRFVNYVLTTCEHVPAVNHSHDMNDDHHHHLLINSICDLICKFVWDYEFIALETCLLALIEQIPHHPHSIAIIKYLLIQNNHLLDRARFYLELDVNHMFYEEDEFYTKHVSYHARYPEHWGLQESSSSSIPLPTQLNQSSSDSSSSSSSTSSTFQDLPCVYGNVCLRMIPIFDLLIRKLIECKSSPSSDLISNVIDHYGMFIGKYHENIVTFLKSILLLYFDRTSDNDFVLDQSTKFKLIELTLHHDYFSEQLYQIMQNSGLDTNEDYTFLRLNYFVKRITLLSNVLPVIQDTDASHISPRDRFNEFPSEFETRLNYFIVELLVLLNSANFLPDLKIAMDAMIESVLMVAATNINMQAADSINGNFNQHVFALAHTVGIVIASLIQPESCQCLLTFVSMYASRSLKNASSHEISKQTQALLTIVHTFFGYATMESLLTIKEFLSASHDLVHHHHQSLTIAQLHFYGRMIGPVVSTLNKCHVLTCYDANGNSSKCFILHEIVLELIKLTCRVKHGHLRNWSEFTFQNASELDGNGVIVGDHDGDGGGDGDDDFDFKMLQEFLDLLDHICHLLYNGPNKRGNPDLDLEKYKREFVDEVCKIGDDGLRKLLLKMIALNSTE
;
A
#
# COMPACT_ATOMS: atom_id res chain seq x y z
N MET A 1 15.98 1.01 -5.86
CA MET A 1 16.87 -0.18 -5.95
C MET A 1 16.30 -1.15 -6.96
N PRO A 2 17.12 -1.93 -7.68
CA PRO A 2 16.61 -3.07 -8.46
C PRO A 2 15.91 -4.05 -7.51
N ASP A 3 14.68 -4.43 -7.83
CA ASP A 3 13.82 -5.30 -7.00
C ASP A 3 14.50 -6.61 -6.56
N ARG A 4 15.41 -7.11 -7.38
CA ARG A 4 16.22 -8.30 -7.10
C ARG A 4 17.16 -8.15 -5.92
N LEU A 5 17.82 -6.99 -5.79
CA LEU A 5 18.75 -6.73 -4.67
C LEU A 5 18.01 -6.66 -3.34
N LEU A 6 16.75 -6.22 -3.35
CA LEU A 6 15.93 -6.20 -2.15
C LEU A 6 15.54 -7.61 -1.72
N LEU A 7 15.11 -8.47 -2.66
CA LEU A 7 14.82 -9.87 -2.36
C LEU A 7 16.06 -10.61 -1.87
N GLU A 8 17.22 -10.37 -2.50
CA GLU A 8 18.51 -10.89 -2.07
C GLU A 8 18.91 -10.36 -0.68
N LEU A 9 18.67 -9.08 -0.39
CA LEU A 9 18.90 -8.50 0.94
C LEU A 9 18.01 -9.17 1.98
N VAL A 10 16.71 -9.30 1.73
CA VAL A 10 15.82 -9.96 2.68
C VAL A 10 16.22 -11.42 2.87
N ASP A 11 16.54 -12.17 1.80
CA ASP A 11 17.06 -13.54 1.88
C ASP A 11 18.39 -13.64 2.65
N PHE A 12 19.25 -12.64 2.54
CA PHE A 12 20.46 -12.52 3.33
C PHE A 12 20.16 -12.24 4.82
N LEU A 13 19.26 -11.30 5.11
CA LEU A 13 18.84 -10.96 6.47
C LEU A 13 18.21 -12.17 7.17
N LYS A 14 17.38 -12.92 6.45
CA LYS A 14 16.82 -14.20 6.89
C LYS A 14 17.90 -15.21 7.25
N THR A 15 18.99 -15.26 6.48
CA THR A 15 20.09 -16.17 6.76
C THR A 15 20.85 -15.73 8.01
N ILE A 16 21.07 -14.42 8.20
CA ILE A 16 21.78 -13.86 9.37
C ILE A 16 21.04 -14.16 10.67
N THR A 17 19.71 -14.01 10.71
CA THR A 17 18.93 -14.26 11.94
C THR A 17 18.98 -15.72 12.40
N ILE A 18 19.39 -16.64 11.51
CA ILE A 18 19.48 -18.08 11.77
C ILE A 18 20.85 -18.49 12.31
N VAL A 19 21.91 -17.70 12.06
CA VAL A 19 23.29 -18.08 12.40
C VAL A 19 23.50 -18.03 13.92
N PRO A 20 23.91 -19.13 14.57
CA PRO A 20 24.26 -19.13 15.99
C PRO A 20 25.35 -18.10 16.27
N GLY A 21 25.07 -17.11 17.13
CA GLY A 21 25.98 -16.01 17.45
C GLY A 21 25.50 -14.62 17.05
N THR A 22 24.45 -14.50 16.24
CA THR A 22 23.79 -13.22 15.92
C THR A 22 22.72 -12.81 16.94
N HIS A 23 22.63 -13.51 18.08
CA HIS A 23 21.68 -13.27 19.18
C HIS A 23 21.91 -11.96 19.95
N MET A 24 22.69 -11.02 19.40
CA MET A 24 22.76 -9.67 19.94
C MET A 24 21.41 -9.00 19.75
N HIS A 25 20.72 -8.71 20.85
CA HIS A 25 19.39 -8.09 20.84
C HIS A 25 19.32 -6.83 19.95
N ARG A 26 20.35 -5.99 20.00
CA ARG A 26 20.44 -4.77 19.19
C ARG A 26 20.49 -5.06 17.69
N LEU A 27 21.21 -6.10 17.27
CA LEU A 27 21.27 -6.50 15.87
C LEU A 27 19.89 -6.94 15.40
N LEU A 28 19.24 -7.84 16.14
CA LEU A 28 17.91 -8.32 15.78
C LEU A 28 16.88 -7.18 15.72
N LEU A 29 16.89 -6.26 16.67
CA LEU A 29 15.99 -5.10 16.68
C LEU A 29 16.17 -4.22 15.43
N ASN A 30 17.42 -3.97 15.02
CA ASN A 30 17.71 -3.23 13.79
C ASN A 30 17.26 -3.99 12.55
N LEU A 31 17.45 -5.31 12.53
CA LEU A 31 16.98 -6.17 11.44
C LEU A 31 15.45 -6.17 11.34
N ASP A 32 14.75 -6.31 12.46
CA ASP A 32 13.29 -6.23 12.51
C ASP A 32 12.79 -4.87 12.03
N THR A 33 13.41 -3.78 12.48
CA THR A 33 13.06 -2.42 12.03
C THR A 33 13.26 -2.24 10.53
N LEU A 34 14.39 -2.69 10.00
CA LEU A 34 14.67 -2.66 8.56
C LEU A 34 13.65 -3.51 7.79
N MET A 35 13.29 -4.67 8.33
CA MET A 35 12.29 -5.55 7.73
C MET A 35 10.90 -4.90 7.70
N ILE A 36 10.49 -4.24 8.78
CA ILE A 36 9.24 -3.48 8.83
C ILE A 36 9.25 -2.39 7.75
N LYS A 37 10.33 -1.60 7.63
CA LYS A 37 10.48 -0.59 6.57
C LYS A 37 10.38 -1.22 5.17
N CYS A 38 11.06 -2.35 4.93
CA CYS A 38 10.98 -3.06 3.65
C CYS A 38 9.54 -3.51 3.32
N MET A 39 8.81 -4.04 4.30
CA MET A 39 7.41 -4.48 4.13
C MET A 39 6.46 -3.30 3.91
N LEU A 40 6.67 -2.19 4.62
CA LEU A 40 5.84 -1.00 4.52
C LEU A 40 6.06 -0.24 3.21
N TYR A 41 7.30 0.03 2.83
CA TYR A 41 7.56 1.00 1.75
C TYR A 41 8.05 0.36 0.45
N VAL A 42 8.69 -0.82 0.50
CA VAL A 42 9.41 -1.35 -0.66
C VAL A 42 8.71 -2.56 -1.29
N LEU A 43 8.19 -3.49 -0.50
CA LEU A 43 7.47 -4.68 -0.97
C LEU A 43 6.01 -4.34 -1.27
N THR A 44 5.82 -3.53 -2.31
CA THR A 44 4.52 -3.04 -2.79
C THR A 44 3.86 -3.95 -3.84
N SER A 45 4.36 -5.17 -4.06
CA SER A 45 3.72 -6.16 -4.94
C SER A 45 3.57 -7.51 -4.25
N ILE A 46 2.38 -8.11 -4.40
CA ILE A 46 2.07 -9.45 -3.90
C ILE A 46 2.93 -10.53 -4.56
N ASP A 47 3.30 -10.37 -5.83
CA ASP A 47 4.13 -11.35 -6.53
C ASP A 47 5.56 -11.38 -5.95
N LYS A 48 6.06 -10.21 -5.52
CA LYS A 48 7.35 -10.11 -4.83
C LYS A 48 7.29 -10.72 -3.44
N LEU A 49 6.20 -10.50 -2.70
CA LEU A 49 5.97 -11.16 -1.41
C LEU A 49 5.89 -12.68 -1.57
N TYR A 50 5.26 -13.15 -2.65
CA TYR A 50 5.15 -14.57 -2.94
C TYR A 50 6.52 -15.18 -3.27
N GLU A 51 7.34 -14.51 -4.07
CA GLU A 51 8.71 -14.93 -4.33
C GLU A 51 9.55 -14.98 -3.06
N LEU A 52 9.33 -14.02 -2.16
CA LEU A 52 10.00 -13.95 -0.87
C LEU A 52 9.60 -15.08 0.07
N VAL A 53 8.31 -15.43 0.12
CA VAL A 53 7.78 -16.47 1.01
C VAL A 53 7.98 -17.86 0.43
N ASN A 54 8.00 -17.97 -0.91
CA ASN A 54 8.07 -19.17 -1.73
C ASN A 54 7.96 -20.49 -0.94
N PRO A 55 6.79 -21.15 -0.91
CA PRO A 55 6.54 -22.34 -0.09
C PRO A 55 7.51 -23.50 -0.37
N ASN A 56 8.15 -23.52 -1.55
CA ASN A 56 9.13 -24.55 -1.91
C ASN A 56 10.50 -24.34 -1.23
N LYS A 57 10.78 -23.13 -0.73
CA LYS A 57 11.98 -22.82 0.05
C LYS A 57 11.59 -22.89 1.54
N LYS A 58 11.87 -24.02 2.22
CA LYS A 58 11.60 -24.28 3.65
C LYS A 58 12.35 -23.36 4.65
N THR A 59 12.60 -22.11 4.30
CA THR A 59 13.42 -21.16 5.07
C THR A 59 12.59 -20.29 6.02
N LEU A 60 11.26 -20.23 5.91
CA LEU A 60 10.42 -19.36 6.75
C LEU A 60 10.43 -19.68 8.25
N ILE A 61 10.63 -20.95 8.60
CA ILE A 61 10.46 -21.54 9.95
C ILE A 61 11.31 -20.86 11.05
N LYS A 62 12.37 -20.13 10.66
CA LYS A 62 13.30 -19.52 11.62
C LYS A 62 13.24 -17.99 11.67
N MET A 63 12.29 -17.38 10.97
CA MET A 63 12.13 -15.93 10.98
C MET A 63 11.37 -15.53 12.24
N GLY A 64 11.84 -14.51 12.96
CA GLY A 64 11.21 -14.05 14.19
C GLY A 64 9.73 -13.70 13.99
N GLU A 65 8.95 -13.78 15.06
CA GLU A 65 7.49 -13.59 15.04
C GLU A 65 7.05 -12.26 14.40
N ASN A 66 7.81 -11.18 14.65
CA ASN A 66 7.61 -9.85 14.04
C ASN A 66 7.61 -9.92 12.51
N PHE A 67 8.56 -10.63 11.92
CA PHE A 67 8.69 -10.74 10.47
C PHE A 67 7.46 -11.42 9.87
N VAL A 68 7.04 -12.54 10.46
CA VAL A 68 5.89 -13.32 9.99
C VAL A 68 4.62 -12.48 10.04
N ARG A 69 4.41 -11.75 11.14
CA ARG A 69 3.29 -10.81 11.30
C ARG A 69 3.32 -9.72 10.22
N MET A 70 4.47 -9.10 9.98
CA MET A 70 4.61 -8.04 8.97
C MET A 70 4.37 -8.51 7.54
N VAL A 71 4.82 -9.72 7.18
CA VAL A 71 4.51 -10.33 5.87
C VAL A 71 3.00 -10.53 5.72
N GLY A 72 2.33 -11.00 6.78
CA GLY A 72 0.87 -11.12 6.78
C GLY A 72 0.19 -9.77 6.61
N HIS A 73 0.58 -8.74 7.37
CA HIS A 73 0.05 -7.38 7.21
C HIS A 73 0.26 -6.83 5.79
N ALA A 74 1.46 -6.99 5.22
CA ALA A 74 1.76 -6.55 3.86
C ALA A 74 0.90 -7.29 2.81
N THR A 75 0.73 -8.61 2.98
CA THR A 75 -0.10 -9.45 2.12
C THR A 75 -1.57 -9.00 2.14
N ILE A 76 -2.11 -8.77 3.34
CA ILE A 76 -3.49 -8.30 3.54
C ILE A 76 -3.68 -6.91 2.92
N ARG A 77 -2.72 -6.00 3.11
CA ARG A 77 -2.76 -4.66 2.52
C ARG A 77 -2.83 -4.73 0.99
N HIS A 78 -2.09 -5.64 0.35
CA HIS A 78 -2.13 -5.80 -1.11
C HIS A 78 -3.48 -6.31 -1.60
N LEU A 79 -4.07 -7.28 -0.88
CA LEU A 79 -5.41 -7.75 -1.18
C LEU A 79 -6.46 -6.65 -0.97
N LYS A 80 -6.29 -5.81 0.05
CA LYS A 80 -7.12 -4.61 0.22
C LYS A 80 -6.97 -3.71 -1.01
N ILE A 81 -5.81 -3.15 -1.32
CA ILE A 81 -5.66 -2.10 -2.37
C ILE A 81 -6.34 -2.44 -3.72
N ARG A 82 -6.48 -3.72 -4.08
CA ARG A 82 -7.05 -4.18 -5.36
C ARG A 82 -8.57 -4.44 -5.41
N GLY A 83 -9.33 -4.11 -4.37
CA GLY A 83 -10.80 -4.01 -4.52
C GLY A 83 -11.53 -5.35 -4.72
N MET A 84 -11.02 -6.47 -4.20
CA MET A 84 -11.59 -7.80 -4.42
C MET A 84 -12.90 -8.09 -3.66
N HIS A 85 -13.84 -7.14 -3.64
CA HIS A 85 -15.15 -7.33 -3.00
C HIS A 85 -16.23 -7.69 -4.02
N GLY A 86 -16.98 -8.75 -3.71
CA GLY A 86 -18.35 -8.92 -4.21
C GLY A 86 -18.52 -9.65 -5.54
N GLN A 87 -17.49 -9.80 -6.38
CA GLN A 87 -17.55 -10.73 -7.51
C GLN A 87 -16.95 -12.07 -7.10
N GLN A 88 -17.63 -13.18 -7.43
CA GLN A 88 -17.08 -14.53 -7.19
C GLN A 88 -15.62 -14.55 -7.66
N PRO A 89 -14.68 -15.03 -6.83
CA PRO A 89 -13.27 -14.99 -7.16
C PRO A 89 -13.06 -15.87 -8.38
N GLN A 90 -12.98 -15.27 -9.56
CA GLN A 90 -12.23 -15.93 -10.62
C GLN A 90 -10.79 -16.05 -10.10
N PRO A 91 -10.16 -17.23 -10.22
CA PRO A 91 -8.84 -17.49 -9.65
C PRO A 91 -7.80 -16.61 -10.34
N HIS A 92 -7.59 -15.42 -9.81
CA HIS A 92 -6.51 -14.54 -10.20
C HIS A 92 -5.26 -15.03 -9.47
N LYS A 93 -4.19 -15.28 -10.22
CA LYS A 93 -2.89 -15.78 -9.72
C LYS A 93 -2.40 -15.06 -8.45
N GLN A 94 -2.72 -13.78 -8.31
CA GLN A 94 -2.34 -12.99 -7.13
C GLN A 94 -3.11 -13.35 -5.86
N VAL A 95 -4.38 -13.75 -5.97
CA VAL A 95 -5.14 -14.29 -4.84
C VAL A 95 -4.58 -15.63 -4.42
N GLU A 96 -4.26 -16.49 -5.39
CA GLU A 96 -3.62 -17.78 -5.13
C GLU A 96 -2.25 -17.60 -4.46
N ASN A 97 -1.45 -16.65 -4.95
CA ASN A 97 -0.18 -16.27 -4.35
C ASN A 97 -0.38 -15.78 -2.91
N ALA A 98 -1.35 -14.90 -2.68
CA ALA A 98 -1.64 -14.40 -1.33
C ALA A 98 -2.13 -15.51 -0.40
N GLN A 99 -3.03 -16.38 -0.88
CA GLN A 99 -3.52 -17.53 -0.14
C GLN A 99 -2.38 -18.49 0.19
N SER A 100 -1.49 -18.75 -0.76
CA SER A 100 -0.33 -19.61 -0.56
C SER A 100 0.66 -19.01 0.44
N ILE A 101 0.86 -17.69 0.42
CA ILE A 101 1.63 -16.99 1.46
C ILE A 101 0.97 -17.25 2.82
N ILE A 102 -0.31 -16.95 2.97
CA ILE A 102 -1.03 -17.09 4.23
C ILE A 102 -1.02 -18.54 4.73
N ASP A 103 -1.29 -19.51 3.86
CA ASP A 103 -1.25 -20.94 4.19
C ASP A 103 0.14 -21.34 4.69
N THR A 104 1.21 -20.81 4.07
CA THR A 104 2.58 -21.02 4.53
C THR A 104 2.81 -20.38 5.90
N LEU A 105 2.42 -19.12 6.10
CA LEU A 105 2.55 -18.43 7.39
C LEU A 105 1.79 -19.16 8.51
N SER A 106 0.62 -19.70 8.19
CA SER A 106 -0.20 -20.47 9.11
C SER A 106 0.40 -21.82 9.48
N GLN A 107 1.00 -22.52 8.52
CA GLN A 107 1.69 -23.79 8.79
C GLN A 107 2.92 -23.56 9.67
N GLU A 108 3.66 -22.47 9.42
CA GLU A 108 4.92 -22.19 10.10
C GLU A 108 4.74 -21.50 11.46
N CYS A 109 3.72 -20.66 11.60
CA CYS A 109 3.42 -19.90 12.81
C CYS A 109 1.93 -19.98 13.15
N PRO A 110 1.41 -21.17 13.52
CA PRO A 110 -0.02 -21.39 13.76
C PRO A 110 -0.59 -20.55 14.91
N HIS A 111 0.26 -20.12 15.85
CA HIS A 111 -0.13 -19.23 16.94
C HIS A 111 -0.34 -17.77 16.47
N VAL A 112 0.29 -17.37 15.37
CA VAL A 112 0.10 -16.05 14.74
C VAL A 112 -1.07 -16.08 13.77
N PHE A 113 -1.16 -17.15 12.97
CA PHE A 113 -2.11 -17.31 11.87
C PHE A 113 -2.82 -18.68 11.96
N PRO A 114 -3.78 -18.89 12.87
CA PRO A 114 -4.43 -20.19 13.03
C PRO A 114 -5.30 -20.54 11.81
N LEU A 115 -5.11 -21.74 11.25
CA LEU A 115 -6.02 -22.36 10.27
C LEU A 115 -7.11 -23.12 11.03
N ASP A 116 -8.38 -22.78 10.84
CA ASP A 116 -9.48 -23.59 11.35
C ASP A 116 -10.41 -24.02 10.20
N THR A 117 -10.49 -25.32 9.97
CA THR A 117 -11.35 -25.93 8.93
C THR A 117 -12.72 -26.35 9.46
N SER A 118 -13.02 -26.09 10.74
CA SER A 118 -14.12 -26.80 11.43
C SER A 118 -14.97 -25.98 12.40
N SER A 119 -15.43 -24.77 12.06
CA SER A 119 -16.72 -24.24 12.56
C SER A 119 -17.00 -22.85 12.00
N MET A 120 -17.92 -22.74 11.03
CA MET A 120 -18.18 -21.48 10.34
C MET A 120 -19.34 -20.64 10.89
N ASN A 121 -19.95 -20.99 12.02
CA ASN A 121 -21.20 -20.37 12.47
C ASN A 121 -21.13 -19.87 13.91
N SER A 122 -20.60 -18.68 14.15
CA SER A 122 -21.11 -17.69 15.14
C SER A 122 -20.12 -16.53 15.37
N SER A 123 -20.67 -15.31 15.50
CA SER A 123 -20.02 -14.02 15.84
C SER A 123 -19.27 -13.27 14.70
N PRO A 124 -19.82 -12.15 14.18
CA PRO A 124 -19.14 -11.30 13.20
C PRO A 124 -18.05 -10.37 13.77
N ASN A 125 -17.98 -10.13 15.09
CA ASN A 125 -17.25 -8.97 15.65
C ASN A 125 -15.86 -9.26 16.25
N THR A 126 -15.21 -10.38 15.96
CA THR A 126 -13.99 -10.80 16.71
C THR A 126 -12.90 -11.43 15.81
N SER A 127 -12.64 -10.84 14.65
CA SER A 127 -11.50 -11.23 13.81
C SER A 127 -10.28 -10.32 14.07
N PHE A 128 -9.09 -10.93 14.19
CA PHE A 128 -7.78 -10.24 14.32
C PHE A 128 -7.52 -9.27 13.14
N TYR A 129 -8.16 -9.57 12.01
CA TYR A 129 -8.21 -8.77 10.80
C TYR A 129 -9.66 -8.79 10.25
N PRO A 130 -10.47 -7.76 10.50
CA PRO A 130 -11.80 -7.58 9.87
C PRO A 130 -11.78 -7.74 8.35
N THR A 131 -10.60 -7.53 7.77
CA THR A 131 -10.28 -7.67 6.35
C THR A 131 -10.38 -9.10 5.81
N PHE A 132 -10.12 -10.14 6.61
CA PHE A 132 -10.21 -11.52 6.12
C PHE A 132 -11.65 -11.94 5.84
N GLN A 133 -12.62 -11.39 6.58
CA GLN A 133 -14.05 -11.61 6.31
C GLN A 133 -14.48 -10.96 4.99
N LEU A 134 -13.92 -9.79 4.68
CA LEU A 134 -14.23 -9.01 3.48
C LEU A 134 -13.69 -9.64 2.17
N ILE A 135 -12.59 -10.40 2.23
CA ILE A 135 -12.01 -11.08 1.04
C ILE A 135 -12.60 -12.49 0.84
N GLN A 136 -13.58 -12.91 1.66
CA GLN A 136 -14.18 -14.25 1.62
C GLN A 136 -13.13 -15.38 1.59
N ILE A 137 -11.98 -15.23 2.27
CA ILE A 137 -11.04 -16.35 2.43
C ILE A 137 -11.67 -17.29 3.47
N PRO A 138 -12.28 -18.43 3.09
CA PRO A 138 -13.24 -19.14 3.95
C PRO A 138 -12.60 -19.89 5.13
N LYS A 139 -11.28 -19.80 5.32
CA LYS A 139 -10.51 -20.62 6.27
C LYS A 139 -10.02 -19.87 7.52
N PHE A 140 -10.34 -18.59 7.65
CA PHE A 140 -9.77 -17.73 8.69
C PHE A 140 -10.83 -17.25 9.69
N THR A 141 -11.16 -18.06 10.69
CA THR A 141 -11.98 -17.62 11.83
C THR A 141 -11.59 -18.25 13.17
N HIS A 142 -11.45 -17.37 14.19
CA HIS A 142 -11.95 -17.50 15.57
C HIS A 142 -11.20 -18.17 16.73
N ARG A 143 -9.94 -18.59 16.63
CA ARG A 143 -9.24 -19.15 17.82
C ARG A 143 -7.81 -18.67 18.05
N THR A 144 -7.61 -17.39 18.35
CA THR A 144 -6.36 -16.93 19.02
C THR A 144 -6.49 -16.86 20.54
N LYS A 145 -7.69 -16.74 21.12
CA LYS A 145 -7.86 -16.66 22.60
C LYS A 145 -7.16 -17.83 23.33
N HIS A 146 -7.35 -19.07 22.88
CA HIS A 146 -6.80 -20.23 23.59
C HIS A 146 -5.32 -20.54 23.33
N LEU A 147 -4.68 -19.96 22.32
CA LEU A 147 -3.27 -20.27 21.99
C LEU A 147 -2.26 -19.43 22.77
N PHE A 148 -2.69 -18.31 23.35
CA PHE A 148 -1.86 -17.45 24.21
C PHE A 148 -2.24 -17.51 25.69
N ASP A 149 -3.35 -18.15 26.05
CA ASP A 149 -3.74 -18.42 27.43
C ASP A 149 -2.80 -19.47 28.04
N LEU A 150 -1.66 -19.01 28.56
CA LEU A 150 -0.92 -19.77 29.55
C LEU A 150 -1.81 -19.96 30.77
N PRO A 151 -1.94 -21.17 31.34
CA PRO A 151 -2.69 -21.37 32.56
C PRO A 151 -2.12 -20.43 33.62
N GLN A 152 -2.93 -19.50 34.12
CA GLN A 152 -2.48 -18.52 35.11
C GLN A 152 -1.87 -19.21 36.34
N SER A 153 -2.41 -20.37 36.71
CA SER A 153 -1.86 -21.27 37.74
C SER A 153 -0.44 -21.76 37.47
N MET A 154 -0.05 -21.94 36.20
CA MET A 154 1.32 -22.26 35.82
C MET A 154 2.25 -21.07 36.05
N ILE A 155 1.83 -19.85 35.65
CA ILE A 155 2.64 -18.65 35.86
C ILE A 155 2.80 -18.38 37.35
N GLU A 156 1.72 -18.45 38.13
CA GLU A 156 1.73 -18.23 39.58
C GLU A 156 2.63 -19.24 40.31
N SER A 157 2.51 -20.54 39.98
CA SER A 157 3.33 -21.58 40.61
C SER A 157 4.83 -21.41 40.36
N HIS A 158 5.24 -20.94 39.18
CA HIS A 158 6.65 -20.74 38.85
C HIS A 158 7.17 -19.35 39.21
N ALA A 159 6.30 -18.34 39.30
CA ALA A 159 6.67 -17.02 39.80
C ALA A 159 7.19 -17.09 41.24
N HIS A 160 6.78 -18.08 42.05
CA HIS A 160 7.35 -18.32 43.37
C HIS A 160 8.87 -18.55 43.36
N LEU A 161 9.44 -19.15 42.30
CA LEU A 161 10.89 -19.32 42.17
C LEU A 161 11.60 -17.98 41.94
N VAL A 162 11.01 -17.12 41.11
CA VAL A 162 11.51 -15.75 40.88
C VAL A 162 11.34 -14.89 42.14
N MET A 163 10.21 -15.01 42.83
CA MET A 163 9.96 -14.37 44.12
C MET A 163 10.99 -14.77 45.17
N LYS A 164 11.34 -16.07 45.25
CA LYS A 164 12.38 -16.56 46.14
C LYS A 164 13.73 -15.91 45.82
N LEU A 165 14.09 -15.84 44.54
CA LEU A 165 15.30 -15.18 44.08
C LEU A 165 15.34 -13.68 44.46
N ILE A 166 14.22 -12.97 44.30
CA ILE A 166 14.09 -11.55 44.69
C ILE A 166 14.21 -11.40 46.22
N ASN A 167 13.49 -12.22 46.99
CA ASN A 167 13.50 -12.17 48.46
C ASN A 167 14.89 -12.51 49.04
N ASP A 168 15.57 -13.51 48.47
CA ASP A 168 16.91 -13.92 48.91
C ASP A 168 17.91 -12.77 48.70
N ALA A 169 17.81 -12.07 47.55
CA ALA A 169 18.62 -10.90 47.25
C ALA A 169 18.33 -9.70 48.17
N GLN A 170 17.05 -9.46 48.49
CA GLN A 170 16.61 -8.39 49.39
C GLN A 170 17.04 -8.61 50.84
N SER A 171 17.09 -9.87 51.28
CA SER A 171 17.44 -10.18 52.67
C SER A 171 18.87 -9.81 53.04
N GLY A 172 19.74 -9.51 52.06
CA GLY A 172 21.16 -9.24 52.26
C GLY A 172 21.94 -10.41 52.87
N LYS A 173 21.29 -11.57 53.06
CA LYS A 173 21.84 -12.75 53.70
C LYS A 173 22.59 -13.65 52.73
N SER A 174 22.35 -13.49 51.43
CA SER A 174 22.98 -14.31 50.41
C SER A 174 24.25 -13.64 49.89
N SER A 175 25.37 -14.36 50.00
CA SER A 175 26.60 -13.96 49.31
C SER A 175 26.36 -13.96 47.79
N ALA A 176 27.12 -13.20 47.01
CA ALA A 176 26.99 -13.19 45.54
C ALA A 176 26.99 -14.61 44.92
N ARG A 177 27.71 -15.55 45.54
CA ARG A 177 27.72 -16.98 45.17
C ARG A 177 26.39 -17.69 45.42
N GLU A 178 25.70 -17.41 46.53
CA GLU A 178 24.38 -18.02 46.80
C GLU A 178 23.32 -17.49 45.84
N MET A 179 23.43 -16.23 45.44
CA MET A 179 22.55 -15.64 44.43
C MET A 179 22.78 -16.28 43.05
N GLU A 180 24.03 -16.55 42.66
CA GLU A 180 24.36 -17.33 41.45
C GLU A 180 23.80 -18.76 41.49
N VAL A 181 23.85 -19.44 42.63
CA VAL A 181 23.29 -20.80 42.79
C VAL A 181 21.77 -20.78 42.60
N ASN A 182 21.07 -19.83 43.23
CA ASN A 182 19.62 -19.68 43.07
C ASN A 182 19.22 -19.31 41.63
N VAL A 183 20.01 -18.48 40.94
CA VAL A 183 19.83 -18.19 39.51
C VAL A 183 19.97 -19.48 38.70
N ASN A 184 20.99 -20.29 38.95
CA ASN A 184 21.23 -21.54 38.24
C ASN A 184 20.11 -22.57 38.42
N ASP A 185 19.48 -22.64 39.60
CA ASP A 185 18.32 -23.51 39.85
C ASP A 185 17.12 -23.08 38.98
N VAL A 186 16.84 -21.77 38.90
CA VAL A 186 15.80 -21.23 38.02
C VAL A 186 16.13 -21.53 36.55
N ILE A 187 17.39 -21.33 36.14
CA ILE A 187 17.87 -21.64 34.80
C ILE A 187 17.66 -23.12 34.46
N GLN A 188 17.97 -24.03 35.39
CA GLN A 188 17.83 -25.46 35.17
C GLN A 188 16.36 -25.87 35.01
N ASP A 189 15.44 -25.29 35.79
CA ASP A 189 14.00 -25.52 35.61
C ASP A 189 13.50 -24.97 34.27
N LEU A 190 13.93 -23.77 33.87
CA LEU A 190 13.56 -23.15 32.59
C LEU A 190 14.09 -23.94 31.38
N LYS A 191 15.29 -24.53 31.47
CA LYS A 191 15.85 -25.36 30.39
C LYS A 191 15.02 -26.60 30.07
N SER A 192 14.21 -27.08 31.02
CA SER A 192 13.41 -28.29 30.84
C SER A 192 12.17 -28.11 29.96
N ASN A 193 11.71 -26.87 29.70
CA ASN A 193 10.47 -26.61 28.98
C ASN A 193 10.48 -25.24 28.27
N ASP A 194 10.41 -25.23 26.93
CA ASP A 194 10.44 -24.00 26.13
C ASP A 194 9.23 -23.07 26.39
N MET A 195 8.07 -23.62 26.76
CA MET A 195 6.93 -22.80 27.17
C MET A 195 7.22 -22.02 28.46
N LYS A 196 7.98 -22.60 29.40
CA LYS A 196 8.40 -21.89 30.62
C LYS A 196 9.36 -20.75 30.29
N LYS A 197 10.34 -20.98 29.40
CA LYS A 197 11.26 -19.93 28.94
C LYS A 197 10.49 -18.75 28.34
N GLN A 198 9.57 -19.03 27.42
CA GLN A 198 8.77 -18.01 26.74
C GLN A 198 7.80 -17.27 27.70
N SER A 199 7.59 -17.77 28.92
CA SER A 199 6.77 -17.15 29.96
C SER A 199 7.59 -16.41 31.02
N LEU A 200 8.91 -16.33 30.86
CA LEU A 200 9.83 -15.75 31.84
C LEU A 200 9.47 -14.30 32.20
N LEU A 201 9.14 -13.49 31.20
CA LEU A 201 8.71 -12.10 31.43
C LEU A 201 7.40 -12.02 32.24
N CYS A 202 6.44 -12.92 32.00
CA CYS A 202 5.20 -12.99 32.79
C CYS A 202 5.48 -13.37 34.25
N MET A 203 6.39 -14.32 34.49
CA MET A 203 6.81 -14.71 35.83
C MET A 203 7.51 -13.58 36.57
N ILE A 204 8.42 -12.87 35.89
CA ILE A 204 9.10 -11.69 36.43
C ILE A 204 8.09 -10.60 36.77
N TRP A 205 7.17 -10.29 35.86
CA TRP A 205 6.10 -9.34 36.09
C TRP A 205 5.26 -9.67 37.32
N HIS A 206 4.77 -10.92 37.39
CA HIS A 206 3.96 -11.38 38.50
C HIS A 206 4.72 -11.21 39.83
N ALA A 207 6.00 -11.59 39.85
CA ALA A 207 6.84 -11.45 41.03
C ALA A 207 7.05 -9.99 41.46
N ILE A 208 7.34 -9.09 40.51
CA ILE A 208 7.55 -7.67 40.80
C ILE A 208 6.27 -7.00 41.28
N ASN A 209 5.13 -7.36 40.68
CA ASN A 209 3.85 -6.78 41.04
C ASN A 209 3.47 -7.07 42.51
N HIS A 210 3.96 -8.19 43.08
CA HIS A 210 3.79 -8.54 44.49
C HIS A 210 4.81 -7.88 45.45
N ILE A 211 6.01 -7.50 44.98
CA ILE A 211 7.13 -7.02 45.82
C ILE A 211 7.39 -5.50 45.72
N ARG A 212 6.78 -4.82 44.73
CA ARG A 212 6.78 -3.38 44.36
C ARG A 212 7.87 -2.42 44.90
N PRO A 213 8.00 -2.06 46.20
CA PRO A 213 8.94 -1.02 46.63
C PRO A 213 10.46 -1.32 46.60
N TYR A 214 10.92 -2.55 46.32
CA TYR A 214 12.34 -2.92 46.56
C TYR A 214 13.04 -3.67 45.41
N PHE A 215 12.73 -3.34 44.16
CA PHE A 215 13.20 -4.11 43.00
C PHE A 215 14.62 -3.76 42.50
N ASP A 216 15.05 -2.50 42.63
CA ASP A 216 16.31 -1.99 42.04
C ASP A 216 17.57 -2.84 42.32
N PRO A 217 17.79 -3.42 43.52
CA PRO A 217 18.98 -4.25 43.77
C PRO A 217 19.03 -5.55 42.97
N VAL A 218 17.87 -6.05 42.53
CA VAL A 218 17.72 -7.36 41.87
C VAL A 218 17.69 -7.22 40.33
N GLN A 219 17.51 -6.01 39.83
CA GLN A 219 17.43 -5.70 38.40
C GLN A 219 18.59 -6.32 37.60
N LYS A 220 19.84 -6.15 38.06
CA LYS A 220 21.03 -6.68 37.35
C LYS A 220 21.01 -8.20 37.22
N ALA A 221 20.58 -8.90 38.27
CA ALA A 221 20.51 -10.36 38.25
C ALA A 221 19.38 -10.87 37.35
N ILE A 222 18.23 -10.19 37.34
CA ILE A 222 17.13 -10.52 36.43
C ILE A 222 17.51 -10.23 34.98
N LYS A 223 18.21 -9.11 34.72
CA LYS A 223 18.79 -8.79 33.41
C LYS A 223 19.73 -9.92 32.94
N SER A 224 20.58 -10.43 33.83
CA SER A 224 21.45 -11.59 33.58
C SER A 224 20.69 -12.93 33.42
N LEU A 225 19.53 -13.08 34.07
CA LEU A 225 18.69 -14.25 33.89
C LEU A 225 18.06 -14.23 32.49
N ILE A 226 17.50 -13.10 32.09
CA ILE A 226 16.89 -12.91 30.76
C ILE A 226 17.91 -13.20 29.66
N THR A 227 19.13 -12.65 29.74
CA THR A 227 20.19 -12.94 28.73
C THR A 227 20.57 -14.38 28.61
N SER A 228 20.72 -15.03 29.76
CA SER A 228 21.24 -16.38 29.79
C SER A 228 20.21 -17.39 29.28
N GLN A 229 18.91 -17.04 29.38
CA GLN A 229 17.82 -17.96 29.09
C GLN A 229 17.08 -17.69 27.79
N LEU A 230 17.05 -16.44 27.32
CA LEU A 230 16.33 -16.05 26.11
C LEU A 230 17.30 -15.52 25.07
N THR A 231 17.26 -16.13 23.89
CA THR A 231 17.80 -15.51 22.68
C THR A 231 16.99 -14.26 22.33
N ALA A 232 17.55 -13.38 21.49
CA ALA A 232 16.84 -12.20 21.01
C ALA A 232 15.50 -12.52 20.33
N ILE A 233 15.42 -13.62 19.59
CA ILE A 233 14.19 -14.07 18.92
C ILE A 233 13.16 -14.54 19.95
N GLU A 234 13.60 -15.36 20.92
CA GLU A 234 12.71 -15.84 21.98
C GLU A 234 12.23 -14.70 22.89
N LEU A 235 13.05 -13.66 23.11
CA LEU A 235 12.65 -12.48 23.85
C LEU A 235 11.52 -11.71 23.15
N ASN A 236 11.54 -11.62 21.82
CA ASN A 236 10.44 -11.02 21.07
C ASN A 236 9.14 -11.80 21.30
N THR A 237 9.15 -13.13 21.14
CA THR A 237 7.97 -13.97 21.41
C THR A 237 7.53 -13.90 22.88
N ALA A 238 8.48 -13.87 23.82
CA ALA A 238 8.18 -13.69 25.24
C ALA A 238 7.53 -12.32 25.51
N THR A 239 7.91 -11.27 24.76
CA THR A 239 7.33 -9.92 24.89
C THR A 239 5.87 -9.91 24.43
N TYR A 240 5.54 -10.57 23.33
CA TYR A 240 4.13 -10.71 22.89
C TYR A 240 3.26 -11.43 23.92
N ARG A 241 3.78 -12.53 24.48
CA ARG A 241 3.09 -13.27 25.54
C ARG A 241 2.94 -12.46 26.82
N PHE A 242 3.98 -11.71 27.18
CA PHE A 242 3.97 -10.80 28.31
C PHE A 242 2.90 -9.73 28.15
N VAL A 243 2.81 -9.06 27.00
CA VAL A 243 1.78 -8.05 26.73
C VAL A 243 0.38 -8.66 26.84
N ASN A 244 0.15 -9.83 26.23
CA ASN A 244 -1.13 -10.52 26.35
C ASN A 244 -1.46 -10.83 27.81
N TYR A 245 -0.52 -11.40 28.57
CA TYR A 245 -0.71 -11.70 29.99
C TYR A 245 -1.04 -10.46 30.82
N VAL A 246 -0.39 -9.33 30.56
CA VAL A 246 -0.67 -8.06 31.25
C VAL A 246 -2.07 -7.56 30.92
N LEU A 247 -2.48 -7.60 29.64
CA LEU A 247 -3.82 -7.20 29.22
C LEU A 247 -4.89 -8.11 29.82
N THR A 248 -4.68 -9.43 29.83
CA THR A 248 -5.57 -10.38 30.52
C THR A 248 -5.64 -10.08 32.01
N THR A 249 -4.52 -9.71 32.65
CA THR A 249 -4.51 -9.31 34.06
C THR A 249 -5.34 -8.05 34.29
N CYS A 250 -5.31 -7.06 33.38
CA CYS A 250 -6.16 -5.87 33.43
C CYS A 250 -7.66 -6.21 33.33
N GLU A 251 -8.03 -7.22 32.54
CA GLU A 251 -9.43 -7.65 32.39
C GLU A 251 -9.96 -8.44 33.59
N HIS A 252 -9.10 -9.23 34.24
CA HIS A 252 -9.47 -10.05 35.40
C HIS A 252 -9.40 -9.31 36.73
N VAL A 253 -9.06 -8.01 36.72
CA VAL A 253 -9.26 -7.15 37.88
C VAL A 253 -10.75 -7.21 38.21
N PRO A 254 -11.15 -7.78 39.37
CA PRO A 254 -12.57 -7.91 39.68
C PRO A 254 -13.17 -6.51 39.65
N ALA A 255 -14.15 -6.29 38.76
CA ALA A 255 -15.17 -5.29 39.05
C ALA A 255 -15.76 -5.73 40.38
N VAL A 256 -15.34 -5.09 41.47
CA VAL A 256 -15.77 -5.45 42.82
C VAL A 256 -17.30 -5.48 42.77
N ASN A 257 -17.86 -6.64 43.10
CA ASN A 257 -19.27 -6.94 42.89
C ASN A 257 -20.17 -5.82 43.41
N HIS A 258 -20.92 -5.20 42.49
CA HIS A 258 -22.18 -4.48 42.71
C HIS A 258 -22.47 -4.05 44.16
N SER A 259 -21.76 -3.04 44.65
CA SER A 259 -22.30 -2.09 45.62
C SER A 259 -22.23 -0.70 45.01
N HIS A 260 -23.31 0.06 45.14
CA HIS A 260 -23.63 1.27 44.38
C HIS A 260 -22.73 2.50 44.65
N ASP A 261 -21.48 2.33 45.08
CA ASP A 261 -20.61 3.43 45.48
C ASP A 261 -19.70 3.92 44.34
N MET A 262 -19.75 5.23 44.09
CA MET A 262 -18.95 5.99 43.10
C MET A 262 -17.42 5.95 43.33
N ASN A 263 -16.91 5.05 44.17
CA ASN A 263 -15.49 4.88 44.47
C ASN A 263 -14.80 3.75 43.66
N ASP A 264 -15.56 2.87 43.02
CA ASP A 264 -15.01 1.68 42.35
C ASP A 264 -14.28 2.04 41.03
N ASP A 265 -14.78 3.02 40.26
CA ASP A 265 -14.11 3.49 39.03
C ASP A 265 -12.75 4.12 39.34
N HIS A 266 -12.64 4.84 40.45
CA HIS A 266 -11.37 5.46 40.87
C HIS A 266 -10.32 4.40 41.22
N HIS A 267 -10.72 3.31 41.89
CA HIS A 267 -9.80 2.22 42.23
C HIS A 267 -9.32 1.46 41.00
N HIS A 268 -10.21 1.20 40.03
CA HIS A 268 -9.86 0.58 38.76
C HIS A 268 -8.87 1.43 37.96
N HIS A 269 -9.12 2.75 37.86
CA HIS A 269 -8.19 3.68 37.23
C HIS A 269 -6.82 3.73 37.91
N LEU A 270 -6.75 3.74 39.24
CA LEU A 270 -5.49 3.70 39.99
C LEU A 270 -4.70 2.42 39.73
N LEU A 271 -5.38 1.27 39.61
CA LEU A 271 -4.72 0.01 39.32
C LEU A 271 -4.17 -0.02 37.89
N ILE A 272 -4.94 0.45 36.90
CA ILE A 272 -4.46 0.56 35.51
C ILE A 272 -3.26 1.49 35.43
N ASN A 273 -3.31 2.66 36.07
CA ASN A 273 -2.18 3.59 36.10
C ASN A 273 -0.94 2.92 36.68
N SER A 274 -1.12 2.16 37.76
CA SER A 274 0.00 1.44 38.36
C SER A 274 0.56 0.31 37.49
N ILE A 275 -0.28 -0.34 36.68
CA ILE A 275 0.16 -1.31 35.67
C ILE A 275 0.95 -0.58 34.58
N CYS A 276 0.44 0.55 34.09
CA CYS A 276 1.12 1.37 33.08
C CYS A 276 2.48 1.86 33.58
N ASP A 277 2.57 2.34 34.83
CA ASP A 277 3.82 2.71 35.48
C ASP A 277 4.82 1.54 35.47
N LEU A 278 4.36 0.32 35.81
CA LEU A 278 5.25 -0.84 35.86
C LEU A 278 5.72 -1.28 34.47
N ILE A 279 4.85 -1.27 33.45
CA ILE A 279 5.25 -1.53 32.05
C ILE A 279 6.28 -0.49 31.61
N CYS A 280 6.06 0.78 31.96
CA CYS A 280 7.00 1.85 31.68
C CYS A 280 8.38 1.59 32.29
N LYS A 281 8.44 1.09 33.53
CA LYS A 281 9.71 0.66 34.14
C LYS A 281 10.35 -0.50 33.39
N PHE A 282 9.58 -1.48 32.93
CA PHE A 282 10.10 -2.60 32.12
C PHE A 282 10.79 -2.13 30.83
N VAL A 283 10.28 -1.05 30.22
CA VAL A 283 10.83 -0.47 29.00
C VAL A 283 12.03 0.43 29.29
N TRP A 284 11.90 1.38 30.21
CA TRP A 284 12.87 2.48 30.35
C TRP A 284 13.87 2.32 31.51
N ASP A 285 13.40 1.87 32.67
CA ASP A 285 14.24 1.78 33.88
C ASP A 285 15.00 0.45 33.92
N TYR A 286 14.27 -0.63 33.64
CA TYR A 286 14.77 -2.00 33.68
C TYR A 286 15.37 -2.45 32.35
N GLU A 287 14.88 -1.87 31.25
CA GLU A 287 15.25 -2.21 29.87
C GLU A 287 15.16 -3.72 29.60
N PHE A 288 14.12 -4.38 30.13
CA PHE A 288 13.87 -5.81 29.90
C PHE A 288 13.29 -6.08 28.52
N ILE A 289 12.53 -5.13 27.98
CA ILE A 289 11.82 -5.25 26.70
C ILE A 289 11.97 -3.97 25.89
N ALA A 290 12.30 -4.09 24.60
CA ALA A 290 12.38 -2.95 23.69
C ALA A 290 11.01 -2.29 23.53
N LEU A 291 11.00 -0.94 23.48
CA LEU A 291 9.78 -0.17 23.29
C LEU A 291 9.08 -0.56 21.98
N GLU A 292 9.86 -0.74 20.91
CA GLU A 292 9.38 -1.07 19.57
C GLU A 292 8.60 -2.39 19.58
N THR A 293 9.18 -3.46 20.16
CA THR A 293 8.53 -4.77 20.26
C THR A 293 7.32 -4.74 21.19
N CYS A 294 7.41 -4.02 22.30
CA CYS A 294 6.29 -3.86 23.24
C CYS A 294 5.10 -3.15 22.58
N LEU A 295 5.35 -2.07 21.83
CA LEU A 295 4.31 -1.34 21.11
C LEU A 295 3.72 -2.16 19.96
N LEU A 296 4.52 -2.89 19.18
CA LEU A 296 3.99 -3.79 18.15
C LEU A 296 3.03 -4.82 18.74
N ALA A 297 3.42 -5.45 19.86
CA ALA A 297 2.55 -6.38 20.57
C ALA A 297 1.26 -5.71 21.07
N LEU A 298 1.32 -4.49 21.61
CA LEU A 298 0.13 -3.74 22.04
C LEU A 298 -0.77 -3.36 20.85
N ILE A 299 -0.19 -2.85 19.76
CA ILE A 299 -0.92 -2.43 18.55
C ILE A 299 -1.80 -3.56 18.03
N GLU A 300 -1.27 -4.77 17.97
CA GLU A 300 -2.03 -5.93 17.50
C GLU A 300 -3.22 -6.31 18.39
N GLN A 301 -3.15 -5.96 19.68
CA GLN A 301 -4.20 -6.24 20.67
C GLN A 301 -5.29 -5.17 20.74
N ILE A 302 -5.13 -4.02 20.07
CA ILE A 302 -6.13 -2.91 20.07
C ILE A 302 -7.57 -3.40 19.78
N PRO A 303 -7.84 -4.28 18.79
CA PRO A 303 -9.20 -4.72 18.49
C PRO A 303 -9.86 -5.57 19.59
N HIS A 304 -9.06 -6.15 20.49
CA HIS A 304 -9.52 -7.15 21.46
C HIS A 304 -9.48 -6.63 22.89
N HIS A 305 -8.54 -5.75 23.21
CA HIS A 305 -8.26 -5.28 24.56
C HIS A 305 -8.28 -3.75 24.59
N PRO A 306 -9.36 -3.10 25.09
CA PRO A 306 -9.45 -1.63 25.13
C PRO A 306 -8.33 -0.99 25.97
N HIS A 307 -7.83 -1.71 26.98
CA HIS A 307 -6.68 -1.30 27.80
C HIS A 307 -5.38 -1.14 26.99
N SER A 308 -5.26 -1.75 25.82
CA SER A 308 -4.08 -1.57 24.95
C SER A 308 -3.89 -0.11 24.56
N ILE A 309 -4.97 0.58 24.16
CA ILE A 309 -4.92 2.02 23.82
C ILE A 309 -4.47 2.85 25.02
N ALA A 310 -4.95 2.53 26.22
CA ALA A 310 -4.57 3.23 27.45
C ALA A 310 -3.07 3.08 27.76
N ILE A 311 -2.54 1.86 27.64
CA ILE A 311 -1.11 1.58 27.86
C ILE A 311 -0.25 2.27 26.79
N ILE A 312 -0.66 2.22 25.51
CA ILE A 312 0.03 2.92 24.42
C ILE A 312 0.05 4.42 24.67
N LYS A 313 -1.10 5.02 25.02
CA LYS A 313 -1.22 6.44 25.36
C LYS A 313 -0.32 6.80 26.54
N TYR A 314 -0.23 5.94 27.55
CA TYR A 314 0.66 6.16 28.68
C TYR A 314 2.14 6.16 28.24
N LEU A 315 2.57 5.11 27.52
CA LEU A 315 3.98 4.95 27.10
C LEU A 315 4.46 6.05 26.14
N LEU A 316 3.57 6.54 25.28
CA LEU A 316 3.90 7.52 24.25
C LEU A 316 3.68 8.97 24.68
N ILE A 317 2.62 9.25 25.45
CA ILE A 317 2.15 10.64 25.67
C ILE A 317 2.27 11.04 27.14
N GLN A 318 1.79 10.20 28.06
CA GLN A 318 1.74 10.58 29.48
C GLN A 318 3.10 10.43 30.17
N ASN A 319 3.89 9.45 29.73
CA ASN A 319 5.26 9.31 30.12
C ASN A 319 6.18 10.04 29.13
N ASN A 320 6.91 11.03 29.62
CA ASN A 320 7.72 11.92 28.78
C ASN A 320 9.01 11.29 28.24
N HIS A 321 9.33 10.02 28.56
CA HIS A 321 10.61 9.41 28.16
C HIS A 321 10.87 9.44 26.65
N LEU A 322 9.91 9.03 25.82
CA LEU A 322 10.07 9.09 24.36
C LEU A 322 9.96 10.53 23.85
N LEU A 323 9.04 11.31 24.43
CA LEU A 323 8.77 12.68 24.02
C LEU A 323 9.99 13.59 24.23
N ASP A 324 10.64 13.50 25.38
CA ASP A 324 11.84 14.28 25.71
C ASP A 324 13.01 13.90 24.80
N ARG A 325 13.14 12.61 24.44
CA ARG A 325 14.12 12.14 23.46
C ARG A 325 13.85 12.70 22.07
N ALA A 326 12.60 12.69 21.62
CA ALA A 326 12.22 13.24 20.32
C ALA A 326 12.43 14.76 20.26
N ARG A 327 12.06 15.48 21.32
CA ARG A 327 12.31 16.93 21.47
C ARG A 327 13.80 17.24 21.46
N PHE A 328 14.62 16.50 22.20
CA PHE A 328 16.06 16.71 22.19
C PHE A 328 16.68 16.43 20.81
N TYR A 329 16.20 15.39 20.11
CA TYR A 329 16.67 15.11 18.75
C TYR A 329 16.26 16.22 17.76
N LEU A 330 15.10 16.85 17.95
CA LEU A 330 14.70 18.05 17.21
C LEU A 330 15.58 19.26 17.57
N GLU A 331 15.93 19.45 18.85
CA GLU A 331 16.81 20.53 19.33
C GLU A 331 18.23 20.43 18.78
N LEU A 332 18.75 19.21 18.57
CA LEU A 332 20.04 18.99 17.93
C LEU A 332 20.06 19.45 16.45
N ASP A 333 18.88 19.68 15.87
CA ASP A 333 18.68 20.11 14.49
C ASP A 333 19.51 19.27 13.51
N VAL A 334 19.41 17.95 13.66
CA VAL A 334 20.08 17.00 12.75
C VAL A 334 19.46 17.16 11.37
N ASN A 335 20.29 17.24 10.34
CA ASN A 335 19.81 17.25 8.98
C ASN A 335 19.25 15.86 8.64
N HIS A 336 17.98 15.81 8.23
CA HIS A 336 17.35 14.59 7.72
C HIS A 336 18.17 13.97 6.55
N MET A 337 18.82 14.81 5.75
CA MET A 337 19.84 14.41 4.78
C MET A 337 21.21 14.33 5.46
N PHE A 338 21.41 13.29 6.28
CA PHE A 338 22.63 13.10 7.06
C PHE A 338 23.93 13.14 6.24
N TYR A 339 23.86 12.81 4.94
CA TYR A 339 25.00 12.84 4.03
C TYR A 339 25.42 14.25 3.61
N GLU A 340 24.61 15.28 3.90
CA GLU A 340 24.95 16.70 3.70
C GLU A 340 25.48 17.37 4.97
N GLU A 341 25.59 16.62 6.07
CA GLU A 341 25.94 17.15 7.38
C GLU A 341 27.27 16.58 7.88
N ASP A 342 28.30 17.43 7.89
CA ASP A 342 29.64 17.06 8.35
C ASP A 342 29.68 16.69 9.85
N GLU A 343 28.79 17.28 10.66
CA GLU A 343 28.75 17.11 12.12
C GLU A 343 27.74 16.06 12.60
N PHE A 344 27.18 15.25 11.69
CA PHE A 344 26.13 14.28 12.01
C PHE A 344 26.55 13.34 13.15
N TYR A 345 27.76 12.77 13.08
CA TYR A 345 28.26 11.85 14.10
C TYR A 345 28.41 12.53 15.47
N THR A 346 28.85 13.79 15.51
CA THR A 346 28.99 14.56 16.75
C THR A 346 27.62 14.77 17.42
N LYS A 347 26.60 15.14 16.64
CA LYS A 347 25.22 15.29 17.13
C LYS A 347 24.64 13.95 17.59
N HIS A 348 24.89 12.88 16.84
CA HIS A 348 24.47 11.52 17.19
C HIS A 348 25.11 11.04 18.50
N VAL A 349 26.40 11.26 18.70
CA VAL A 349 27.08 10.95 19.97
C VAL A 349 26.51 11.79 21.12
N SER A 350 26.20 13.06 20.86
CA SER A 350 25.57 13.95 21.87
C SER A 350 24.18 13.47 22.28
N TYR A 351 23.40 12.92 21.33
CA TYR A 351 22.14 12.24 21.61
C TYR A 351 22.33 11.07 22.58
N HIS A 352 23.21 10.13 22.24
CA HIS A 352 23.46 8.92 23.04
C HIS A 352 24.15 9.24 24.38
N ALA A 353 24.86 10.35 24.49
CA ALA A 353 25.42 10.81 25.76
C ALA A 353 24.32 11.26 26.75
N ARG A 354 23.24 11.88 26.26
CA ARG A 354 22.09 12.30 27.09
C ARG A 354 21.08 11.19 27.31
N TYR A 355 20.84 10.38 26.29
CA TYR A 355 19.89 9.27 26.30
C TYR A 355 20.58 7.98 25.86
N PRO A 356 21.39 7.38 26.75
CA PRO A 356 22.08 6.15 26.43
C PRO A 356 21.08 5.01 26.20
N GLU A 357 21.36 4.21 25.17
CA GLU A 357 20.60 3.02 24.83
C GLU A 357 21.43 1.78 25.21
N HIS A 358 21.19 1.22 26.39
CA HIS A 358 21.86 -0.03 26.83
C HIS A 358 21.13 -1.29 26.31
N TRP A 359 20.48 -1.18 25.15
CA TRP A 359 19.83 -2.30 24.47
C TRP A 359 20.90 -3.26 23.99
N GLY A 360 21.05 -4.33 24.76
CA GLY A 360 22.25 -5.13 24.75
C GLY A 360 22.53 -5.39 26.21
N LEU A 361 22.02 -6.51 26.70
CA LEU A 361 22.20 -6.97 28.05
C LEU A 361 23.69 -7.39 28.26
N GLN A 362 24.60 -6.42 28.12
CA GLN A 362 26.03 -6.56 28.24
C GLN A 362 26.49 -5.64 29.35
N GLU A 363 27.41 -6.15 30.17
CA GLU A 363 28.00 -5.39 31.24
C GLU A 363 28.83 -4.25 30.62
N SER A 364 28.45 -3.02 30.95
CA SER A 364 29.28 -1.85 30.79
C SER A 364 30.57 -2.03 31.60
N SER A 365 31.59 -2.60 30.97
CA SER A 365 32.97 -2.49 31.43
C SER A 365 33.59 -1.32 30.66
N SER A 366 33.69 -0.17 31.36
CA SER A 366 34.51 1.00 31.03
C SER A 366 34.36 1.62 29.64
N SER A 367 33.60 2.71 29.59
CA SER A 367 33.97 4.00 28.98
C SER A 367 35.18 3.98 28.03
N SER A 368 35.02 3.45 26.82
CA SER A 368 35.89 3.78 25.69
C SER A 368 35.23 3.35 24.40
N ILE A 369 34.52 4.30 23.78
CA ILE A 369 34.19 4.22 22.35
C ILE A 369 35.55 4.20 21.63
N PRO A 370 35.93 3.15 20.89
CA PRO A 370 37.17 3.17 20.15
C PRO A 370 37.01 4.16 18.99
N LEU A 371 37.80 5.24 19.01
CA LEU A 371 38.07 6.02 17.80
C LEU A 371 38.60 5.05 16.72
N PRO A 372 38.15 5.13 15.46
CA PRO A 372 38.70 4.31 14.38
C PRO A 372 40.07 4.89 13.97
N THR A 373 41.08 4.70 14.81
CA THR A 373 42.48 5.05 14.51
C THR A 373 43.38 4.28 15.46
N GLN A 374 43.66 3.02 15.13
CA GLN A 374 44.97 2.35 15.29
C GLN A 374 44.81 0.82 15.20
N LEU A 375 44.70 0.33 13.97
CA LEU A 375 45.19 -1.00 13.60
C LEU A 375 46.72 -0.89 13.51
N ASN A 376 47.43 -1.20 14.60
CA ASN A 376 48.79 -1.78 14.60
C ASN A 376 49.40 -1.70 16.01
N GLN A 377 49.38 -2.82 16.73
CA GLN A 377 50.55 -3.35 17.45
C GLN A 377 50.23 -4.71 18.08
N SER A 378 50.71 -5.75 17.41
CA SER A 378 50.95 -7.07 17.98
C SER A 378 52.24 -7.02 18.80
N SER A 379 52.16 -7.20 20.11
CA SER A 379 53.27 -7.75 20.89
C SER A 379 52.77 -8.45 22.14
N SER A 380 53.11 -9.72 22.19
CA SER A 380 53.15 -10.65 23.31
C SER A 380 53.68 -10.03 24.61
N ASP A 381 53.04 -10.35 25.74
CA ASP A 381 53.75 -10.93 26.88
C ASP A 381 52.80 -11.65 27.83
N SER A 382 53.26 -12.82 28.28
CA SER A 382 52.58 -13.79 29.13
C SER A 382 52.97 -13.60 30.59
N SER A 383 52.01 -13.44 31.51
CA SER A 383 51.99 -14.14 32.82
C SER A 383 50.80 -13.73 33.71
N SER A 384 50.42 -14.67 34.58
CA SER A 384 49.49 -14.63 35.73
C SER A 384 47.98 -14.74 35.48
N SER A 385 47.56 -16.00 35.52
CA SER A 385 46.33 -16.57 36.07
C SER A 385 45.43 -15.70 36.99
N SER A 386 44.19 -15.50 36.55
CA SER A 386 42.98 -15.76 37.35
C SER A 386 41.78 -15.87 36.42
N SER A 387 41.06 -16.99 36.52
CA SER A 387 39.87 -17.33 35.75
C SER A 387 38.69 -16.42 36.07
N SER A 388 38.46 -15.41 35.24
CA SER A 388 37.16 -14.76 35.04
C SER A 388 36.89 -14.72 33.55
N THR A 389 36.08 -15.66 33.06
CA THR A 389 35.52 -15.62 31.71
C THR A 389 34.47 -14.50 31.63
N SER A 390 34.93 -13.25 31.71
CA SER A 390 34.16 -12.08 31.30
C SER A 390 34.37 -11.94 29.80
N SER A 391 33.49 -12.56 29.02
CA SER A 391 33.45 -12.31 27.58
C SER A 391 33.03 -10.85 27.40
N THR A 392 34.01 -9.96 27.21
CA THR A 392 33.82 -8.57 26.78
C THR A 392 33.28 -8.61 25.36
N PHE A 393 31.96 -8.72 25.24
CA PHE A 393 31.31 -8.46 23.98
C PHE A 393 31.49 -6.96 23.66
N GLN A 394 32.12 -6.66 22.53
CA GLN A 394 32.22 -5.29 22.03
C GLN A 394 30.86 -4.85 21.50
N ASP A 395 30.41 -3.66 21.88
CA ASP A 395 29.21 -3.04 21.33
C ASP A 395 29.32 -2.93 19.81
N LEU A 396 28.28 -3.38 19.11
CA LEU A 396 28.17 -3.13 17.67
C LEU A 396 28.15 -1.62 17.41
N PRO A 397 28.93 -1.10 16.45
CA PRO A 397 28.91 0.31 16.12
C PRO A 397 27.49 0.78 15.77
N CYS A 398 26.99 1.78 16.48
CA CYS A 398 25.72 2.42 16.18
C CYS A 398 25.98 3.83 15.66
N VAL A 399 25.98 3.97 14.33
CA VAL A 399 26.41 5.20 13.67
C VAL A 399 25.24 6.15 13.37
N TYR A 400 24.05 5.60 13.08
CA TYR A 400 22.91 6.39 12.59
C TYR A 400 21.61 6.18 13.38
N GLY A 401 21.50 5.10 14.15
CA GLY A 401 20.22 4.68 14.75
C GLY A 401 20.01 5.17 16.17
N ASN A 402 18.78 5.53 16.50
CA ASN A 402 18.30 5.71 17.86
C ASN A 402 16.83 5.26 17.96
N VAL A 403 16.31 5.15 19.18
CA VAL A 403 14.94 4.72 19.46
C VAL A 403 13.91 5.60 18.75
N CYS A 404 14.12 6.92 18.69
CA CYS A 404 13.19 7.83 18.02
C CYS A 404 13.08 7.52 16.52
N LEU A 405 14.20 7.30 15.83
CA LEU A 405 14.21 6.94 14.40
C LEU A 405 13.64 5.54 14.14
N ARG A 406 13.89 4.57 15.03
CA ARG A 406 13.31 3.22 14.92
C ARG A 406 11.80 3.21 15.17
N MET A 407 11.29 4.17 15.95
CA MET A 407 9.86 4.33 16.23
C MET A 407 9.04 4.85 15.06
N ILE A 408 9.64 5.52 14.07
CA ILE A 408 8.94 6.05 12.89
C ILE A 408 8.07 4.98 12.18
N PRO A 409 8.61 3.84 11.71
CA PRO A 409 7.80 2.80 11.09
C PRO A 409 6.77 2.15 12.04
N ILE A 410 6.96 2.26 13.35
CA ILE A 410 6.00 1.77 14.35
C ILE A 410 4.82 2.74 14.51
N PHE A 411 5.07 4.05 14.43
CA PHE A 411 4.00 5.05 14.36
C PHE A 411 3.11 4.85 13.15
N ASP A 412 3.69 4.50 11.99
CA ASP A 412 2.92 4.17 10.79
C ASP A 412 1.94 3.01 11.02
N LEU A 413 2.41 1.94 11.67
CA LEU A 413 1.59 0.78 12.01
C LEU A 413 0.52 1.12 13.05
N LEU A 414 0.88 1.92 14.06
CA LEU A 414 -0.04 2.39 15.08
C LEU A 414 -1.18 3.21 14.46
N ILE A 415 -0.86 4.22 13.64
CA ILE A 415 -1.85 5.08 12.99
C ILE A 415 -2.79 4.24 12.12
N ARG A 416 -2.24 3.33 11.28
CA ARG A 416 -3.06 2.41 10.46
C ARG A 416 -4.02 1.60 11.31
N LYS A 417 -3.55 1.04 12.43
CA LYS A 417 -4.38 0.20 13.29
C LYS A 417 -5.45 0.99 14.04
N LEU A 418 -5.14 2.20 14.49
CA LEU A 418 -6.11 3.08 15.15
C LEU A 418 -7.23 3.52 14.19
N ILE A 419 -6.90 3.75 12.91
CA ILE A 419 -7.90 4.02 11.86
C ILE A 419 -8.85 2.82 11.69
N GLU A 420 -8.33 1.59 11.77
CA GLU A 420 -9.14 0.37 11.68
C GLU A 420 -10.06 0.14 12.87
N CYS A 421 -9.74 0.64 14.06
CA CYS A 421 -10.50 0.29 15.27
C CYS A 421 -11.66 1.25 15.59
N LYS A 422 -11.74 2.43 14.94
CA LYS A 422 -12.89 3.36 14.97
C LYS A 422 -13.55 3.63 16.33
N SER A 423 -12.78 3.55 17.41
CA SER A 423 -13.25 3.94 18.73
C SER A 423 -12.90 5.40 18.99
N SER A 424 -13.74 6.13 19.73
CA SER A 424 -13.43 7.48 20.22
C SER A 424 -11.99 7.62 20.80
N PRO A 425 -11.51 6.69 21.66
CA PRO A 425 -10.13 6.75 22.15
C PRO A 425 -9.06 6.53 21.07
N SER A 426 -9.39 5.89 19.94
CA SER A 426 -8.44 5.74 18.82
C SER A 426 -8.20 7.05 18.08
N SER A 427 -9.25 7.82 17.78
CA SER A 427 -9.13 9.12 17.12
C SER A 427 -8.43 10.15 18.02
N ASP A 428 -8.73 10.14 19.33
CA ASP A 428 -8.01 10.93 20.32
C ASP A 428 -6.52 10.55 20.37
N LEU A 429 -6.18 9.26 20.36
CA LEU A 429 -4.78 8.84 20.35
C LEU A 429 -4.05 9.25 19.06
N ILE A 430 -4.68 9.16 17.89
CA ILE A 430 -4.10 9.67 16.63
C ILE A 430 -3.78 11.16 16.76
N SER A 431 -4.74 11.95 17.26
CA SER A 431 -4.58 13.39 17.44
C SER A 431 -3.42 13.70 18.39
N ASN A 432 -3.38 13.04 19.55
CA ASN A 432 -2.32 13.20 20.52
C ASN A 432 -0.94 12.81 19.96
N VAL A 433 -0.84 11.70 19.21
CA VAL A 433 0.44 11.29 18.59
C VAL A 433 0.92 12.36 17.61
N ILE A 434 0.02 12.91 16.78
CA ILE A 434 0.37 13.95 15.81
C ILE A 434 0.74 15.27 16.52
N ASP A 435 0.03 15.65 17.59
CA ASP A 435 0.35 16.85 18.37
C ASP A 435 1.73 16.79 19.02
N HIS A 436 2.13 15.61 19.52
CA HIS A 436 3.36 15.45 20.29
C HIS A 436 4.57 15.06 19.42
N TYR A 437 4.35 14.27 18.38
CA TYR A 437 5.41 13.71 17.52
C TYR A 437 5.34 14.16 16.07
N GLY A 438 4.31 14.90 15.65
CA GLY A 438 4.08 15.24 14.25
C GLY A 438 5.24 15.98 13.59
N MET A 439 5.86 16.95 14.28
CA MET A 439 7.05 17.63 13.78
C MET A 439 8.25 16.68 13.62
N PHE A 440 8.45 15.77 14.58
CA PHE A 440 9.53 14.79 14.53
C PHE A 440 9.33 13.81 13.36
N ILE A 441 8.13 13.25 13.25
CA ILE A 441 7.76 12.35 12.17
C ILE A 441 7.89 13.07 10.83
N GLY A 442 7.30 14.26 10.68
CA GLY A 442 7.34 15.03 9.44
C GLY A 442 8.75 15.37 8.95
N LYS A 443 9.69 15.65 9.87
CA LYS A 443 11.08 15.99 9.51
C LYS A 443 11.93 14.77 9.14
N TYR A 444 11.75 13.63 9.84
CA TYR A 444 12.68 12.50 9.76
C TYR A 444 12.10 11.25 9.08
N HIS A 445 10.84 11.27 8.67
CA HIS A 445 10.21 10.16 7.98
C HIS A 445 10.57 10.17 6.47
N GLU A 446 11.35 9.17 6.04
CA GLU A 446 11.88 9.05 4.67
C GLU A 446 10.81 8.96 3.55
N ASN A 447 9.63 8.39 3.85
CA ASN A 447 8.57 8.13 2.86
C ASN A 447 7.18 8.69 3.27
N ILE A 448 7.13 9.89 3.85
CA ILE A 448 5.92 10.39 4.56
C ILE A 448 4.76 10.62 3.60
N VAL A 449 5.04 11.08 2.37
CA VAL A 449 3.99 11.36 1.39
C VAL A 449 3.38 10.06 0.87
N THR A 450 4.22 9.05 0.61
CA THR A 450 3.81 7.70 0.21
C THR A 450 3.02 7.02 1.33
N PHE A 451 3.42 7.21 2.59
CA PHE A 451 2.66 6.73 3.74
C PHE A 451 1.24 7.34 3.77
N LEU A 452 1.14 8.67 3.71
CA LEU A 452 -0.15 9.37 3.72
C LEU A 452 -1.03 8.98 2.53
N LYS A 453 -0.47 9.01 1.32
CA LYS A 453 -1.15 8.56 0.10
C LYS A 453 -1.65 7.12 0.25
N SER A 454 -0.82 6.22 0.78
CA SER A 454 -1.19 4.82 1.02
C SER A 454 -2.36 4.70 1.99
N ILE A 455 -2.37 5.45 3.10
CA ILE A 455 -3.47 5.40 4.07
C ILE A 455 -4.76 5.95 3.47
N LEU A 456 -4.69 7.11 2.82
CA LEU A 456 -5.86 7.78 2.23
C LEU A 456 -6.48 6.94 1.12
N LEU A 457 -5.67 6.23 0.32
CA LEU A 457 -6.14 5.29 -0.70
C LEU A 457 -6.61 3.94 -0.13
N LEU A 458 -6.02 3.46 0.98
CA LEU A 458 -6.35 2.15 1.56
C LEU A 458 -7.66 2.18 2.34
N TYR A 459 -7.92 3.25 3.09
CA TYR A 459 -9.17 3.48 3.82
C TYR A 459 -10.12 4.40 3.05
N PHE A 460 -9.92 4.39 1.73
CA PHE A 460 -10.82 4.96 0.75
C PHE A 460 -12.14 4.17 0.76
N ASP A 461 -13.25 4.90 0.71
CA ASP A 461 -14.60 4.38 0.76
C ASP A 461 -14.83 3.24 -0.25
N ARG A 462 -15.13 2.05 0.28
CA ARG A 462 -15.51 0.90 -0.53
C ARG A 462 -16.86 0.44 -0.06
N THR A 463 -17.89 0.92 -0.73
CA THR A 463 -19.29 0.57 -0.50
C THR A 463 -19.80 1.04 0.87
N SER A 464 -21.02 1.58 0.84
CA SER A 464 -21.80 2.15 1.95
C SER A 464 -21.98 1.24 3.18
N ASP A 465 -21.46 0.01 3.16
CA ASP A 465 -21.52 -0.98 4.23
C ASP A 465 -20.20 -1.09 5.04
N ASN A 466 -19.17 -0.28 4.76
CA ASN A 466 -17.88 -0.38 5.44
C ASN A 466 -17.75 0.54 6.66
N ASP A 467 -17.65 -0.07 7.84
CA ASP A 467 -17.37 0.57 9.14
C ASP A 467 -16.01 1.30 9.21
N PHE A 468 -15.20 1.39 8.14
CA PHE A 468 -13.78 1.85 8.19
C PHE A 468 -13.45 3.18 7.46
N VAL A 469 -14.44 3.94 7.00
CA VAL A 469 -14.27 5.28 6.38
C VAL A 469 -13.55 6.29 7.30
N LEU A 470 -12.46 6.91 6.84
CA LEU A 470 -11.74 7.99 7.56
C LEU A 470 -12.60 9.25 7.67
N ASP A 471 -12.77 9.83 8.85
CA ASP A 471 -13.46 11.12 8.98
C ASP A 471 -12.59 12.30 8.53
N GLN A 472 -13.24 13.43 8.23
CA GLN A 472 -12.56 14.63 7.73
C GLN A 472 -11.57 15.20 8.75
N SER A 473 -11.90 15.12 10.04
CA SER A 473 -11.02 15.55 11.14
C SER A 473 -9.71 14.76 11.14
N THR A 474 -9.77 13.43 11.08
CA THR A 474 -8.56 12.60 11.03
C THR A 474 -7.74 12.86 9.76
N LYS A 475 -8.38 13.08 8.61
CA LYS A 475 -7.68 13.47 7.36
C LYS A 475 -6.88 14.76 7.52
N PHE A 476 -7.51 15.80 8.05
CA PHE A 476 -6.83 17.07 8.33
C PHE A 476 -5.76 16.93 9.40
N LYS A 477 -5.95 16.06 10.39
CA LYS A 477 -4.90 15.80 11.36
C LYS A 477 -3.69 15.11 10.71
N LEU A 478 -3.91 14.12 9.85
CA LEU A 478 -2.84 13.39 9.18
C LEU A 478 -2.00 14.28 8.25
N ILE A 479 -2.61 15.24 7.54
CA ILE A 479 -1.85 16.11 6.62
C ILE A 479 -0.89 17.05 7.37
N GLU A 480 -1.14 17.36 8.65
CA GLU A 480 -0.23 18.14 9.51
C GLU A 480 1.18 17.57 9.55
N LEU A 481 1.34 16.25 9.38
CA LEU A 481 2.66 15.59 9.28
C LEU A 481 3.52 16.12 8.13
N THR A 482 2.92 16.76 7.13
CA THR A 482 3.60 17.21 5.90
C THR A 482 3.51 18.72 5.66
N LEU A 483 2.85 19.48 6.54
CA LEU A 483 2.63 20.92 6.34
C LEU A 483 3.90 21.77 6.39
N HIS A 484 5.03 21.20 6.83
CA HIS A 484 6.34 21.84 6.78
C HIS A 484 6.91 21.98 5.35
N HIS A 485 6.22 21.40 4.34
CA HIS A 485 6.62 21.48 2.94
C HIS A 485 5.71 22.41 2.13
N ASP A 486 6.31 23.30 1.33
CA ASP A 486 5.62 24.36 0.57
C ASP A 486 4.86 23.88 -0.69
N TYR A 487 4.48 22.59 -0.77
CA TYR A 487 3.86 22.02 -1.98
C TYR A 487 2.32 22.07 -1.99
N PHE A 488 1.70 22.25 -0.82
CA PHE A 488 0.24 22.34 -0.69
C PHE A 488 -0.29 23.69 -1.16
N SER A 489 -1.55 23.73 -1.59
CA SER A 489 -2.20 24.99 -1.96
C SER A 489 -2.53 25.87 -0.75
N GLU A 490 -2.47 27.19 -0.95
CA GLU A 490 -2.95 28.17 0.05
C GLU A 490 -4.42 27.94 0.44
N GLN A 491 -5.23 27.43 -0.50
CA GLN A 491 -6.64 27.10 -0.26
C GLN A 491 -6.80 25.99 0.78
N LEU A 492 -5.95 24.95 0.75
CA LEU A 492 -5.97 23.90 1.75
C LEU A 492 -5.74 24.48 3.16
N TYR A 493 -4.74 25.33 3.32
CA TYR A 493 -4.43 25.97 4.61
C TYR A 493 -5.60 26.81 5.13
N GLN A 494 -6.28 27.56 4.25
CA GLN A 494 -7.47 28.33 4.62
C GLN A 494 -8.61 27.42 5.09
N ILE A 495 -8.83 26.28 4.43
CA ILE A 495 -9.86 25.31 4.80
C ILE A 495 -9.55 24.67 6.15
N MET A 496 -8.30 24.27 6.38
CA MET A 496 -7.89 23.68 7.65
C MET A 496 -8.07 24.66 8.83
N GLN A 497 -7.79 25.95 8.61
CA GLN A 497 -7.97 27.00 9.62
C GLN A 497 -9.44 27.35 9.90
N ASN A 498 -10.33 27.13 8.92
CA ASN A 498 -11.75 27.49 8.99
C ASN A 498 -12.66 26.30 9.37
N SER A 499 -12.12 25.27 10.03
CA SER A 499 -12.70 23.94 10.30
C SER A 499 -13.91 23.92 11.27
N GLY A 500 -14.90 24.79 11.03
CA GLY A 500 -16.18 24.86 11.72
C GLY A 500 -17.38 25.19 10.82
N LEU A 501 -17.31 24.92 9.50
CA LEU A 501 -18.43 25.15 8.57
C LEU A 501 -19.02 23.84 8.04
N ASP A 502 -20.35 23.80 7.99
CA ASP A 502 -21.18 22.62 7.67
C ASP A 502 -20.87 22.01 6.30
N THR A 503 -20.72 20.69 6.29
CA THR A 503 -20.14 19.86 5.22
C THR A 503 -20.98 19.67 3.95
N ASN A 504 -22.08 20.42 3.76
CA ASN A 504 -23.02 20.16 2.65
C ASN A 504 -23.18 21.28 1.62
N GLU A 505 -22.82 22.54 1.90
CA GLU A 505 -23.00 23.65 0.92
C GLU A 505 -21.70 24.07 0.19
N ASP A 506 -20.52 23.62 0.66
CA ASP A 506 -19.26 24.26 0.27
C ASP A 506 -18.39 23.52 -0.76
N TYR A 507 -18.69 22.29 -1.22
CA TYR A 507 -17.92 21.65 -2.31
C TYR A 507 -17.92 22.46 -3.64
N THR A 508 -18.78 23.48 -3.73
CA THR A 508 -18.75 24.57 -4.70
C THR A 508 -17.42 25.36 -4.75
N PHE A 509 -16.47 25.16 -3.81
CA PHE A 509 -15.17 25.82 -3.75
C PHE A 509 -14.09 25.22 -4.67
N LEU A 510 -14.18 23.93 -5.05
CA LEU A 510 -13.29 23.28 -6.03
C LEU A 510 -13.63 23.74 -7.45
N ARG A 511 -13.61 25.07 -7.64
CA ARG A 511 -13.91 25.72 -8.91
C ARG A 511 -12.86 25.32 -9.93
N LEU A 512 -13.26 25.36 -11.21
CA LEU A 512 -12.37 25.21 -12.37
C LEU A 512 -11.03 25.95 -12.18
N ASN A 513 -11.04 27.17 -11.65
CA ASN A 513 -9.83 27.97 -11.41
C ASN A 513 -8.79 27.31 -10.47
N TYR A 514 -9.24 26.55 -9.45
CA TYR A 514 -8.34 25.82 -8.56
C TYR A 514 -7.59 24.74 -9.35
N PHE A 515 -8.32 23.90 -10.08
CA PHE A 515 -7.74 22.82 -10.89
C PHE A 515 -6.87 23.37 -12.02
N VAL A 516 -7.30 24.42 -12.72
CA VAL A 516 -6.46 25.11 -13.72
C VAL A 516 -5.12 25.53 -13.10
N LYS A 517 -5.12 26.20 -11.94
CA LYS A 517 -3.88 26.64 -11.28
C LYS A 517 -2.99 25.46 -10.89
N ARG A 518 -3.55 24.42 -10.27
CA ARG A 518 -2.79 23.26 -9.79
C ARG A 518 -2.24 22.40 -10.94
N ILE A 519 -3.06 22.09 -11.93
CA ILE A 519 -2.65 21.31 -13.12
C ILE A 519 -1.59 22.08 -13.90
N THR A 520 -1.72 23.40 -14.05
CA THR A 520 -0.71 24.22 -14.73
C THR A 520 0.64 24.15 -14.01
N LEU A 521 0.66 24.32 -12.68
CA LEU A 521 1.90 24.23 -11.89
C LEU A 521 2.57 22.86 -11.98
N LEU A 522 1.79 21.79 -12.10
CA LEU A 522 2.29 20.43 -12.27
C LEU A 522 2.79 20.20 -13.71
N SER A 523 2.05 20.67 -14.72
CA SER A 523 2.43 20.53 -16.13
C SER A 523 3.72 21.27 -16.49
N ASN A 524 4.03 22.36 -15.79
CA ASN A 524 5.24 23.15 -16.02
C ASN A 524 6.54 22.42 -15.63
N VAL A 525 6.44 21.40 -14.77
CA VAL A 525 7.59 20.57 -14.35
C VAL A 525 7.55 19.17 -14.95
N LEU A 526 6.59 18.90 -15.85
CA LEU A 526 6.49 17.63 -16.55
C LEU A 526 7.80 17.39 -17.33
N PRO A 527 8.51 16.26 -17.13
CA PRO A 527 9.71 15.97 -17.87
C PRO A 527 9.38 15.93 -19.37
N VAL A 528 10.11 16.70 -20.17
CA VAL A 528 9.90 16.71 -21.63
C VAL A 528 10.22 15.31 -22.16
N ILE A 529 9.28 14.73 -22.90
CA ILE A 529 9.33 13.36 -23.46
C ILE A 529 10.60 13.09 -24.32
N GLN A 530 11.41 14.11 -24.61
CA GLN A 530 12.65 14.03 -25.39
C GLN A 530 13.94 13.97 -24.55
N ASP A 531 13.90 14.28 -23.26
CA ASP A 531 15.09 14.22 -22.40
C ASP A 531 15.28 12.81 -21.85
N THR A 532 15.82 11.94 -22.71
CA THR A 532 16.20 10.57 -22.38
C THR A 532 17.55 10.47 -21.64
N ASP A 533 18.23 11.59 -21.44
CA ASP A 533 19.51 11.63 -20.76
C ASP A 533 19.33 11.82 -19.24
N ALA A 534 19.86 10.88 -18.47
CA ALA A 534 19.91 10.86 -17.01
C ALA A 534 20.73 12.03 -16.39
N SER A 535 21.05 13.08 -17.16
CA SER A 535 21.85 14.24 -16.75
C SER A 535 21.09 15.29 -15.94
N HIS A 536 19.75 15.21 -15.86
CA HIS A 536 18.92 16.19 -15.13
C HIS A 536 18.58 15.77 -13.70
N ILE A 537 18.75 14.50 -13.32
CA ILE A 537 18.57 14.07 -11.93
C ILE A 537 19.81 14.52 -11.17
N SER A 538 19.66 15.53 -10.30
CA SER A 538 20.74 15.91 -9.41
C SER A 538 21.13 14.69 -8.57
N PRO A 539 22.42 14.45 -8.29
CA PRO A 539 22.84 13.45 -7.33
C PRO A 539 22.07 13.48 -6.01
N ARG A 540 21.59 14.67 -5.61
CA ARG A 540 20.72 14.92 -4.45
C ARG A 540 19.33 14.31 -4.57
N ASP A 541 18.71 14.39 -5.74
CA ASP A 541 17.34 13.93 -5.97
C ASP A 541 17.20 12.41 -5.80
N ARG A 542 18.32 11.67 -5.84
CA ARG A 542 18.38 10.22 -5.59
C ARG A 542 18.12 9.84 -4.13
N PHE A 543 18.20 10.79 -3.22
CA PHE A 543 17.99 10.58 -1.78
C PHE A 543 16.64 11.14 -1.29
N ASN A 544 15.90 11.83 -2.17
CA ASN A 544 14.53 12.21 -1.90
C ASN A 544 13.61 10.99 -2.01
N GLU A 545 12.44 11.08 -1.37
CA GLU A 545 11.37 10.09 -1.52
C GLU A 545 11.02 9.86 -2.99
N PHE A 546 10.97 10.94 -3.77
CA PHE A 546 10.70 10.91 -5.21
C PHE A 546 11.90 11.41 -6.01
N PRO A 547 12.28 10.70 -7.09
CA PRO A 547 13.44 11.02 -7.92
C PRO A 547 13.28 12.30 -8.78
N SER A 548 12.07 12.82 -8.93
CA SER A 548 11.82 14.02 -9.74
C SER A 548 10.85 14.99 -9.05
N GLU A 549 11.04 16.29 -9.34
CA GLU A 549 10.14 17.34 -8.84
C GLU A 549 8.69 17.14 -9.31
N PHE A 550 8.49 16.62 -10.52
CA PHE A 550 7.16 16.26 -11.02
C PHE A 550 6.50 15.21 -10.12
N GLU A 551 7.20 14.12 -9.79
CA GLU A 551 6.66 13.07 -8.92
C GLU A 551 6.39 13.58 -7.51
N THR A 552 7.27 14.44 -6.97
CA THR A 552 7.00 15.12 -5.69
C THR A 552 5.70 15.90 -5.76
N ARG A 553 5.58 16.86 -6.68
CA ARG A 553 4.39 17.71 -6.80
C ARG A 553 3.11 16.91 -7.09
N LEU A 554 3.22 15.86 -7.91
CA LEU A 554 2.11 14.95 -8.21
C LEU A 554 1.60 14.27 -6.94
N ASN A 555 2.50 13.69 -6.13
CA ASN A 555 2.07 12.97 -4.92
C ASN A 555 1.52 13.90 -3.85
N TYR A 556 2.07 15.11 -3.68
CA TYR A 556 1.46 16.15 -2.81
C TYR A 556 0.08 16.57 -3.30
N PHE A 557 -0.09 16.76 -4.61
CA PHE A 557 -1.39 17.12 -5.18
C PHE A 557 -2.43 16.00 -5.01
N ILE A 558 -2.03 14.73 -5.14
CA ILE A 558 -2.91 13.58 -4.87
C ILE A 558 -3.33 13.54 -3.40
N VAL A 559 -2.38 13.69 -2.48
CA VAL A 559 -2.67 13.72 -1.04
C VAL A 559 -3.63 14.87 -0.71
N GLU A 560 -3.37 16.07 -1.24
CA GLU A 560 -4.26 17.22 -1.11
C GLU A 560 -5.68 16.92 -1.61
N LEU A 561 -5.80 16.35 -2.81
CA LEU A 561 -7.10 16.00 -3.38
C LEU A 561 -7.85 14.99 -2.50
N LEU A 562 -7.19 13.92 -2.06
CA LEU A 562 -7.81 12.88 -1.22
C LEU A 562 -8.26 13.39 0.16
N VAL A 563 -7.54 14.38 0.71
CA VAL A 563 -7.92 15.07 1.95
C VAL A 563 -9.12 15.98 1.72
N LEU A 564 -9.18 16.70 0.59
CA LEU A 564 -10.28 17.61 0.30
C LEU A 564 -11.60 16.90 -0.04
N LEU A 565 -11.55 15.67 -0.55
CA LEU A 565 -12.75 14.90 -0.92
C LEU A 565 -13.49 14.36 0.33
N ASN A 566 -14.82 14.50 0.37
CA ASN A 566 -15.63 14.01 1.49
C ASN A 566 -15.54 12.49 1.57
N SER A 567 -15.39 11.95 2.76
CA SER A 567 -15.36 10.50 2.94
C SER A 567 -16.74 9.85 2.87
N ALA A 568 -17.83 10.59 3.12
CA ALA A 568 -19.19 10.05 3.12
C ALA A 568 -19.83 9.99 1.71
N ASN A 569 -19.38 10.84 0.79
CA ASN A 569 -19.87 10.92 -0.60
C ASN A 569 -18.70 10.89 -1.60
N PHE A 570 -17.67 10.12 -1.28
CA PHE A 570 -16.38 10.21 -1.96
C PHE A 570 -16.49 9.95 -3.46
N LEU A 571 -17.16 8.88 -3.89
CA LEU A 571 -17.23 8.52 -5.31
C LEU A 571 -17.95 9.60 -6.16
N PRO A 572 -19.11 10.14 -5.72
CA PRO A 572 -19.68 11.35 -6.31
C PRO A 572 -18.71 12.54 -6.35
N ASP A 573 -18.01 12.83 -5.25
CA ASP A 573 -17.11 13.98 -5.16
C ASP A 573 -15.86 13.83 -6.04
N LEU A 574 -15.31 12.62 -6.12
CA LEU A 574 -14.21 12.27 -7.02
C LEU A 574 -14.66 12.45 -8.47
N LYS A 575 -15.85 11.98 -8.81
CA LYS A 575 -16.41 12.20 -10.15
C LYS A 575 -16.53 13.70 -10.45
N ILE A 576 -17.06 14.50 -9.54
CA ILE A 576 -17.16 15.96 -9.70
C ILE A 576 -15.78 16.58 -9.88
N ALA A 577 -14.79 16.19 -9.08
CA ALA A 577 -13.42 16.68 -9.19
C ALA A 577 -12.77 16.29 -10.53
N MET A 578 -12.95 15.05 -10.98
CA MET A 578 -12.47 14.57 -12.28
C MET A 578 -13.12 15.33 -13.43
N ASP A 579 -14.44 15.48 -13.40
CA ASP A 579 -15.20 16.22 -14.40
C ASP A 579 -14.70 17.67 -14.47
N ALA A 580 -14.47 18.32 -13.32
CA ALA A 580 -13.94 19.68 -13.24
C ALA A 580 -12.49 19.79 -13.74
N MET A 581 -11.63 18.80 -13.47
CA MET A 581 -10.25 18.76 -13.99
C MET A 581 -10.25 18.62 -15.52
N ILE A 582 -11.07 17.73 -16.06
CA ILE A 582 -11.17 17.53 -17.51
C ILE A 582 -11.76 18.79 -18.15
N GLU A 583 -12.87 19.31 -17.62
CA GLU A 583 -13.51 20.54 -18.11
C GLU A 583 -12.55 21.74 -18.08
N SER A 584 -11.69 21.85 -17.06
CA SER A 584 -10.65 22.88 -16.98
C SER A 584 -9.73 22.84 -18.21
N VAL A 585 -9.25 21.66 -18.61
CA VAL A 585 -8.39 21.50 -19.80
C VAL A 585 -9.17 21.75 -21.07
N LEU A 586 -10.42 21.27 -21.16
CA LEU A 586 -11.27 21.46 -22.34
C LEU A 586 -11.68 22.93 -22.54
N MET A 587 -11.86 23.70 -21.46
CA MET A 587 -12.10 25.15 -21.50
C MET A 587 -10.88 25.91 -22.02
N VAL A 588 -9.68 25.56 -21.54
CA VAL A 588 -8.43 26.12 -22.09
C VAL A 588 -8.32 25.78 -23.58
N ALA A 589 -8.61 24.53 -23.98
CA ALA A 589 -8.61 24.13 -25.38
C ALA A 589 -9.65 24.88 -26.26
N ALA A 590 -10.84 25.20 -25.72
CA ALA A 590 -11.89 25.94 -26.44
C ALA A 590 -11.62 27.43 -26.57
N THR A 591 -11.20 28.10 -25.50
CA THR A 591 -10.88 29.55 -25.51
C THR A 591 -9.78 29.89 -26.53
N ASN A 592 -8.92 28.91 -26.83
CA ASN A 592 -7.86 28.98 -27.82
C ASN A 592 -8.32 28.96 -29.29
N ILE A 593 -9.59 28.64 -29.58
CA ILE A 593 -10.16 28.71 -30.94
C ILE A 593 -10.34 30.17 -31.37
N ASN A 594 -10.55 31.09 -30.41
CA ASN A 594 -10.82 32.50 -30.71
C ASN A 594 -9.56 33.39 -30.78
N MET A 595 -8.40 32.93 -30.30
CA MET A 595 -7.13 33.70 -30.32
C MET A 595 -6.19 33.33 -31.47
N GLN A 596 -6.53 32.35 -32.32
CA GLN A 596 -5.74 31.95 -33.49
C GLN A 596 -5.58 33.04 -34.58
N ALA A 597 -6.21 34.21 -34.42
CA ALA A 597 -6.01 35.34 -35.31
C ALA A 597 -4.80 36.23 -34.96
N ALA A 598 -4.18 36.09 -33.77
CA ALA A 598 -3.20 37.08 -33.30
C ALA A 598 -1.72 36.64 -33.29
N ASP A 599 -1.36 35.39 -33.01
CA ASP A 599 0.06 34.99 -32.89
C ASP A 599 0.39 33.69 -33.64
N SER A 600 0.72 33.83 -34.93
CA SER A 600 1.22 32.77 -35.82
C SER A 600 2.72 32.47 -35.63
N ILE A 601 3.37 32.96 -34.58
CA ILE A 601 4.84 32.93 -34.46
C ILE A 601 5.37 31.84 -33.51
N ASN A 602 4.60 31.29 -32.56
CA ASN A 602 5.10 30.27 -31.63
C ASN A 602 4.25 29.00 -31.61
N GLY A 603 4.69 27.95 -32.32
CA GLY A 603 4.10 26.60 -32.31
C GLY A 603 4.05 25.87 -30.95
N ASN A 604 4.45 26.54 -29.86
CA ASN A 604 4.51 25.99 -28.49
C ASN A 604 3.15 25.90 -27.78
N PHE A 605 2.10 26.54 -28.32
CA PHE A 605 0.84 26.65 -27.58
C PHE A 605 -0.04 25.39 -27.63
N ASN A 606 -0.02 24.65 -28.75
CA ASN A 606 -0.65 23.31 -28.80
C ASN A 606 0.06 22.35 -27.83
N GLN A 607 1.38 22.47 -27.67
CA GLN A 607 2.14 21.66 -26.72
C GLN A 607 1.69 21.90 -25.28
N HIS A 608 1.29 23.13 -24.93
CA HIS A 608 0.79 23.42 -23.59
C HIS A 608 -0.54 22.71 -23.28
N VAL A 609 -1.51 22.72 -24.21
CA VAL A 609 -2.79 22.02 -24.02
C VAL A 609 -2.57 20.51 -23.91
N PHE A 610 -1.69 19.93 -24.71
CA PHE A 610 -1.35 18.51 -24.62
C PHE A 610 -0.59 18.18 -23.32
N ALA A 611 0.30 19.05 -22.83
CA ALA A 611 0.97 18.87 -21.54
C ALA A 611 -0.03 18.89 -20.37
N LEU A 612 -1.01 19.80 -20.41
CA LEU A 612 -2.10 19.83 -19.43
C LEU A 612 -2.95 18.56 -19.48
N ALA A 613 -3.36 18.14 -20.68
CA ALA A 613 -4.13 16.91 -20.90
C ALA A 613 -3.37 15.67 -20.43
N HIS A 614 -2.08 15.58 -20.74
CA HIS A 614 -1.21 14.50 -20.28
C HIS A 614 -1.10 14.49 -18.74
N THR A 615 -0.88 15.65 -18.14
CA THR A 615 -0.82 15.80 -16.67
C THR A 615 -2.10 15.33 -15.99
N VAL A 616 -3.27 15.72 -16.51
CA VAL A 616 -4.57 15.23 -15.98
C VAL A 616 -4.70 13.72 -16.12
N GLY A 617 -4.30 13.16 -17.27
CA GLY A 617 -4.28 11.70 -17.45
C GLY A 617 -3.41 10.98 -16.41
N ILE A 618 -2.23 11.51 -16.09
CA ILE A 618 -1.34 10.98 -15.03
C ILE A 618 -2.00 11.11 -13.65
N VAL A 619 -2.59 12.27 -13.33
CA VAL A 619 -3.26 12.49 -12.04
C VAL A 619 -4.39 11.48 -11.85
N ILE A 620 -5.26 11.33 -12.86
CA ILE A 620 -6.38 10.38 -12.80
C ILE A 620 -5.86 8.94 -12.67
N ALA A 621 -4.81 8.57 -13.41
CA ALA A 621 -4.21 7.23 -13.31
C ALA A 621 -3.62 6.99 -11.91
N SER A 622 -3.04 8.02 -11.31
CA SER A 622 -2.38 7.95 -10.01
C SER A 622 -3.33 7.93 -8.81
N LEU A 623 -4.63 8.16 -9.03
CA LEU A 623 -5.68 7.88 -8.06
C LEU A 623 -6.03 6.38 -7.99
N ILE A 624 -5.44 5.57 -8.89
CA ILE A 624 -5.32 4.09 -8.90
C ILE A 624 -6.55 3.38 -8.34
N GLN A 625 -7.67 3.50 -9.05
CA GLN A 625 -8.86 2.73 -8.75
C GLN A 625 -9.64 2.35 -10.02
N PRO A 626 -10.13 1.10 -10.13
CA PRO A 626 -11.10 0.71 -11.16
C PRO A 626 -12.29 1.68 -11.25
N GLU A 627 -12.72 2.22 -10.11
CA GLU A 627 -13.77 3.21 -9.99
C GLU A 627 -13.42 4.53 -10.69
N SER A 628 -12.15 4.97 -10.61
CA SER A 628 -11.67 6.15 -11.34
C SER A 628 -11.74 5.92 -12.85
N CYS A 629 -11.46 4.70 -13.32
CA CYS A 629 -11.66 4.34 -14.71
C CYS A 629 -13.14 4.43 -15.11
N GLN A 630 -14.05 3.92 -14.27
CA GLN A 630 -15.48 3.97 -14.54
C GLN A 630 -16.01 5.42 -14.58
N CYS A 631 -15.56 6.27 -13.66
CA CYS A 631 -15.87 7.71 -13.67
C CYS A 631 -15.37 8.39 -14.95
N LEU A 632 -14.10 8.17 -15.32
CA LEU A 632 -13.52 8.71 -16.55
C LEU A 632 -14.29 8.27 -17.78
N LEU A 633 -14.57 6.97 -17.89
CA LEU A 633 -15.27 6.39 -19.02
C LEU A 633 -16.74 6.89 -19.12
N THR A 634 -17.40 7.07 -17.97
CA THR A 634 -18.73 7.69 -17.91
C THR A 634 -18.69 9.14 -18.43
N PHE A 635 -17.69 9.93 -18.01
CA PHE A 635 -17.51 11.29 -18.52
C PHE A 635 -17.26 11.29 -20.02
N VAL A 636 -16.37 10.43 -20.49
CA VAL A 636 -16.03 10.27 -21.91
C VAL A 636 -17.29 9.96 -22.74
N SER A 637 -18.14 9.04 -22.28
CA SER A 637 -19.40 8.71 -22.96
C SER A 637 -20.37 9.89 -22.99
N MET A 638 -20.52 10.62 -21.88
CA MET A 638 -21.35 11.83 -21.84
C MET A 638 -20.83 12.92 -22.78
N TYR A 639 -19.52 13.16 -22.78
CA TYR A 639 -18.88 14.17 -23.61
C TYR A 639 -18.93 13.81 -25.09
N ALA A 640 -18.60 12.57 -25.46
CA ALA A 640 -18.71 12.07 -26.82
C ALA A 640 -20.14 12.22 -27.34
N SER A 641 -21.15 11.94 -26.50
CA SER A 641 -22.56 12.12 -26.85
C SER A 641 -23.01 13.57 -27.03
N ARG A 642 -22.31 14.55 -26.42
CA ARG A 642 -22.63 15.99 -26.54
C ARG A 642 -21.83 16.67 -27.64
N SER A 643 -20.51 16.44 -27.68
CA SER A 643 -19.58 17.11 -28.59
C SER A 643 -19.70 16.62 -30.03
N LEU A 644 -19.95 15.32 -30.23
CA LEU A 644 -20.00 14.74 -31.58
C LEU A 644 -21.36 14.94 -32.27
N LYS A 645 -22.40 15.38 -31.54
CA LYS A 645 -23.70 15.76 -32.13
C LYS A 645 -23.63 17.06 -32.94
N ASN A 646 -22.60 17.88 -32.71
CA ASN A 646 -22.46 19.20 -33.33
C ASN A 646 -21.28 19.28 -34.32
N ALA A 647 -20.55 18.18 -34.56
CA ALA A 647 -19.39 18.14 -35.43
C ALA A 647 -19.83 17.87 -36.88
N SER A 648 -20.22 18.92 -37.59
CA SER A 648 -20.54 18.89 -39.03
C SER A 648 -19.35 19.26 -39.90
N SER A 649 -18.11 19.06 -39.43
CA SER A 649 -16.91 19.50 -40.16
C SER A 649 -15.71 18.58 -39.91
N HIS A 650 -14.98 18.31 -40.98
CA HIS A 650 -13.81 17.45 -41.19
C HIS A 650 -12.66 17.44 -40.15
N GLU A 651 -12.66 18.26 -39.11
CA GLU A 651 -11.60 18.31 -38.10
C GLU A 651 -12.10 17.88 -36.72
N ILE A 652 -11.45 16.85 -36.16
CA ILE A 652 -11.60 16.49 -34.75
C ILE A 652 -11.24 17.73 -33.91
N SER A 653 -12.21 18.24 -33.15
CA SER A 653 -12.00 19.43 -32.33
C SER A 653 -10.78 19.27 -31.41
N LYS A 654 -10.07 20.36 -31.14
CA LYS A 654 -8.94 20.36 -30.18
C LYS A 654 -9.35 19.81 -28.81
N GLN A 655 -10.63 19.98 -28.43
CA GLN A 655 -11.18 19.43 -27.20
C GLN A 655 -11.26 17.90 -27.24
N THR A 656 -11.72 17.33 -28.36
CA THR A 656 -11.75 15.87 -28.56
C THR A 656 -10.34 15.28 -28.58
N GLN A 657 -9.35 15.96 -29.16
CA GLN A 657 -7.94 15.54 -29.12
C GLN A 657 -7.35 15.59 -27.71
N ALA A 658 -7.65 16.65 -26.95
CA ALA A 658 -7.24 16.77 -25.54
C ALA A 658 -7.87 15.65 -24.69
N LEU A 659 -9.15 15.34 -24.90
CA LEU A 659 -9.82 14.24 -24.21
C LEU A 659 -9.19 12.88 -24.56
N LEU A 660 -8.92 12.61 -25.83
CA LEU A 660 -8.20 11.39 -26.25
C LEU A 660 -6.83 11.31 -25.58
N THR A 661 -6.11 12.43 -25.48
CA THR A 661 -4.80 12.48 -24.81
C THR A 661 -4.91 12.14 -23.33
N ILE A 662 -5.92 12.68 -22.61
CA ILE A 662 -6.19 12.33 -21.20
C ILE A 662 -6.41 10.82 -21.07
N VAL A 663 -7.27 10.25 -21.91
CA VAL A 663 -7.65 8.84 -21.84
C VAL A 663 -6.49 7.92 -22.22
N HIS A 664 -5.73 8.23 -23.27
CA HIS A 664 -4.55 7.45 -23.66
C HIS A 664 -3.45 7.52 -22.60
N THR A 665 -3.24 8.69 -22.03
CA THR A 665 -2.28 8.85 -20.93
C THR A 665 -2.74 8.05 -19.72
N PHE A 666 -4.02 8.16 -19.35
CA PHE A 666 -4.60 7.36 -18.27
C PHE A 666 -4.33 5.87 -18.50
N PHE A 667 -4.67 5.32 -19.67
CA PHE A 667 -4.45 3.90 -19.97
C PHE A 667 -2.98 3.51 -20.06
N GLY A 668 -2.09 4.44 -20.41
CA GLY A 668 -0.64 4.21 -20.39
C GLY A 668 -0.09 3.96 -18.98
N TYR A 669 -0.74 4.54 -17.96
CA TYR A 669 -0.35 4.41 -16.54
C TYR A 669 -1.33 3.58 -15.70
N ALA A 670 -2.47 3.17 -16.26
CA ALA A 670 -3.50 2.40 -15.59
C ALA A 670 -3.01 1.01 -15.20
N THR A 671 -3.53 0.49 -14.08
CA THR A 671 -3.30 -0.91 -13.71
C THR A 671 -4.06 -1.82 -14.66
N MET A 672 -3.63 -3.09 -14.75
CA MET A 672 -4.34 -4.09 -15.56
C MET A 672 -5.80 -4.25 -15.14
N GLU A 673 -6.12 -4.11 -13.85
CA GLU A 673 -7.49 -4.15 -13.34
C GLU A 673 -8.33 -2.97 -13.86
N SER A 674 -7.76 -1.77 -13.88
CA SER A 674 -8.39 -0.60 -14.51
C SER A 674 -8.55 -0.74 -16.02
N LEU A 675 -7.82 -1.64 -16.69
CA LEU A 675 -8.07 -1.94 -18.11
C LEU A 675 -9.24 -2.92 -18.29
N LEU A 676 -9.56 -3.75 -17.29
CA LEU A 676 -10.70 -4.67 -17.34
C LEU A 676 -12.03 -3.92 -17.40
N THR A 677 -12.12 -2.76 -16.74
CA THR A 677 -13.33 -1.92 -16.75
C THR A 677 -13.64 -1.35 -18.14
N ILE A 678 -12.69 -1.36 -19.09
CA ILE A 678 -12.96 -1.00 -20.49
C ILE A 678 -14.05 -1.90 -21.09
N LYS A 679 -14.01 -3.20 -20.79
CA LYS A 679 -15.03 -4.15 -21.25
C LYS A 679 -16.40 -3.78 -20.68
N GLU A 680 -16.47 -3.60 -19.36
CA GLU A 680 -17.72 -3.26 -18.67
C GLU A 680 -18.30 -1.94 -19.20
N PHE A 681 -17.44 -0.97 -19.48
CA PHE A 681 -17.83 0.28 -20.11
C PHE A 681 -18.39 0.11 -21.53
N LEU A 682 -17.74 -0.69 -22.37
CA LEU A 682 -18.22 -0.92 -23.74
C LEU A 682 -19.56 -1.66 -23.74
N SER A 683 -19.71 -2.66 -22.86
CA SER A 683 -20.98 -3.37 -22.64
C SER A 683 -22.08 -2.42 -22.15
N ALA A 684 -21.78 -1.58 -21.15
CA ALA A 684 -22.74 -0.59 -20.64
C ALA A 684 -23.11 0.46 -21.71
N SER A 685 -22.14 0.86 -22.54
CA SER A 685 -22.38 1.77 -23.66
C SER A 685 -23.28 1.13 -24.73
N HIS A 686 -23.09 -0.17 -24.99
CA HIS A 686 -23.96 -0.96 -25.86
C HIS A 686 -25.39 -1.04 -25.30
N ASP A 687 -25.55 -1.29 -24.00
CA ASP A 687 -26.86 -1.40 -23.36
C ASP A 687 -27.61 -0.06 -23.31
N LEU A 688 -26.88 1.04 -23.09
CA LEU A 688 -27.44 2.40 -23.11
C LEU A 688 -27.99 2.76 -24.50
N VAL A 689 -27.26 2.37 -25.56
CA VAL A 689 -27.71 2.47 -26.97
C VAL A 689 -28.96 1.62 -27.20
N HIS A 690 -29.02 0.42 -26.62
CA HIS A 690 -30.17 -0.48 -26.75
C HIS A 690 -31.43 0.06 -26.07
N HIS A 691 -31.33 0.61 -24.87
CA HIS A 691 -32.49 1.08 -24.10
C HIS A 691 -33.07 2.41 -24.59
N HIS A 692 -32.25 3.29 -25.15
CA HIS A 692 -32.74 4.60 -25.63
C HIS A 692 -33.14 4.63 -27.11
N HIS A 693 -33.07 3.51 -27.84
CA HIS A 693 -33.26 3.45 -29.30
C HIS A 693 -32.44 4.50 -30.08
N GLN A 694 -31.33 4.97 -29.50
CA GLN A 694 -30.45 5.93 -30.14
C GLN A 694 -29.38 5.15 -30.89
N SER A 695 -29.39 5.23 -32.21
CA SER A 695 -28.32 4.71 -33.06
C SER A 695 -27.01 5.45 -32.81
N LEU A 696 -25.91 4.72 -32.73
CA LEU A 696 -24.56 5.29 -32.62
C LEU A 696 -24.19 6.03 -33.91
N THR A 697 -23.51 7.16 -33.80
CA THR A 697 -22.93 7.86 -34.97
C THR A 697 -21.57 7.27 -35.36
N ILE A 698 -21.15 7.41 -36.62
CA ILE A 698 -19.84 6.95 -37.10
C ILE A 698 -18.72 7.64 -36.31
N ALA A 699 -18.86 8.95 -36.05
CA ALA A 699 -17.89 9.71 -35.26
C ALA A 699 -17.73 9.17 -33.82
N GLN A 700 -18.81 8.70 -33.18
CA GLN A 700 -18.72 8.05 -31.86
C GLN A 700 -18.01 6.69 -31.94
N LEU A 701 -18.29 5.89 -32.97
CA LEU A 701 -17.60 4.62 -33.18
C LEU A 701 -16.09 4.82 -33.42
N HIS A 702 -15.74 5.78 -34.28
CA HIS A 702 -14.34 6.15 -34.56
C HIS A 702 -13.64 6.66 -33.30
N PHE A 703 -14.31 7.47 -32.49
CA PHE A 703 -13.79 7.91 -31.20
C PHE A 703 -13.46 6.74 -30.27
N TYR A 704 -14.36 5.75 -30.12
CA TYR A 704 -14.09 4.55 -29.32
C TYR A 704 -12.97 3.70 -29.89
N GLY A 705 -12.90 3.56 -31.22
CA GLY A 705 -11.78 2.90 -31.89
C GLY A 705 -10.44 3.58 -31.57
N ARG A 706 -10.36 4.90 -31.72
CA ARG A 706 -9.16 5.68 -31.38
C ARG A 706 -8.81 5.62 -29.90
N MET A 707 -9.80 5.59 -29.01
CA MET A 707 -9.60 5.41 -27.58
C MET A 707 -8.91 4.09 -27.25
N ILE A 708 -9.35 2.99 -27.87
CA ILE A 708 -8.91 1.63 -27.54
C ILE A 708 -7.65 1.21 -28.30
N GLY A 709 -7.45 1.70 -29.52
CA GLY A 709 -6.37 1.26 -30.40
C GLY A 709 -4.97 1.20 -29.74
N PRO A 710 -4.49 2.28 -29.08
CA PRO A 710 -3.20 2.26 -28.40
C PRO A 710 -3.11 1.22 -27.27
N VAL A 711 -4.23 1.01 -26.56
CA VAL A 711 -4.34 0.09 -25.41
C VAL A 711 -4.19 -1.36 -25.85
N VAL A 712 -4.67 -1.71 -27.04
CA VAL A 712 -4.59 -3.10 -27.55
C VAL A 712 -3.14 -3.58 -27.65
N SER A 713 -2.23 -2.72 -28.11
CA SER A 713 -0.81 -3.09 -28.20
C SER A 713 -0.21 -3.39 -26.82
N THR A 714 -0.64 -2.65 -25.78
CA THR A 714 -0.24 -2.84 -24.39
C THR A 714 -0.84 -4.14 -23.82
N LEU A 715 -2.14 -4.38 -24.05
CA LEU A 715 -2.82 -5.61 -23.64
C LEU A 715 -2.18 -6.85 -24.26
N ASN A 716 -1.75 -6.77 -25.53
CA ASN A 716 -1.11 -7.89 -26.22
C ASN A 716 0.32 -8.17 -25.73
N LYS A 717 1.05 -7.15 -25.28
CA LYS A 717 2.41 -7.30 -24.71
C LYS A 717 2.39 -7.87 -23.28
N CYS A 718 1.27 -7.76 -22.56
CA CYS A 718 1.14 -8.25 -21.20
C CYS A 718 1.03 -9.79 -21.15
N HIS A 719 2.15 -10.47 -20.92
CA HIS A 719 2.24 -11.94 -20.75
C HIS A 719 1.47 -12.52 -19.53
N VAL A 720 0.88 -11.67 -18.68
CA VAL A 720 0.37 -12.01 -17.34
C VAL A 720 -1.12 -12.39 -17.35
N LEU A 721 -1.86 -12.18 -18.44
CA LEU A 721 -3.31 -12.42 -18.51
C LEU A 721 -3.69 -13.90 -18.70
N THR A 722 -3.12 -14.82 -17.93
CA THR A 722 -3.71 -16.17 -17.81
C THR A 722 -4.93 -16.08 -16.91
N CYS A 723 -6.10 -15.83 -17.50
CA CYS A 723 -7.38 -16.05 -16.82
C CYS A 723 -7.65 -17.56 -16.86
N TYR A 724 -7.95 -18.15 -15.71
CA TYR A 724 -8.31 -19.56 -15.63
C TYR A 724 -9.84 -19.68 -15.76
N ASP A 725 -10.32 -20.55 -16.65
CA ASP A 725 -11.74 -20.88 -16.66
C ASP A 725 -12.16 -21.59 -15.35
N ALA A 726 -13.45 -21.84 -15.16
CA ALA A 726 -13.97 -22.56 -13.98
C ALA A 726 -13.36 -23.96 -13.77
N ASN A 727 -12.62 -24.47 -14.77
CA ASN A 727 -11.95 -25.77 -14.76
C ASN A 727 -10.42 -25.66 -14.59
N GLY A 728 -9.85 -24.45 -14.43
CA GLY A 728 -8.43 -24.26 -14.23
C GLY A 728 -7.57 -24.25 -15.51
N ASN A 729 -8.16 -23.96 -16.68
CA ASN A 729 -7.40 -23.83 -17.94
C ASN A 729 -6.98 -22.38 -18.22
N SER A 730 -5.68 -22.15 -18.42
CA SER A 730 -5.12 -20.81 -18.61
C SER A 730 -5.38 -20.25 -20.02
N SER A 731 -6.15 -19.17 -20.13
CA SER A 731 -6.47 -18.51 -21.40
C SER A 731 -5.85 -17.12 -21.47
N LYS A 732 -4.77 -16.95 -22.24
CA LYS A 732 -3.97 -15.70 -22.35
C LYS A 732 -4.64 -14.54 -23.12
N CYS A 733 -5.75 -14.78 -23.82
CA CYS A 733 -6.35 -13.84 -24.78
C CYS A 733 -7.79 -13.41 -24.47
N PHE A 734 -8.34 -13.75 -23.30
CA PHE A 734 -9.78 -13.59 -23.05
C PHE A 734 -10.25 -12.13 -23.10
N ILE A 735 -9.56 -11.21 -22.41
CA ILE A 735 -10.00 -9.82 -22.28
C ILE A 735 -9.93 -9.06 -23.61
N LEU A 736 -8.85 -9.24 -24.37
CA LEU A 736 -8.72 -8.58 -25.67
C LEU A 736 -9.79 -9.08 -26.64
N HIS A 737 -10.10 -10.38 -26.62
CA HIS A 737 -11.20 -10.95 -27.39
C HIS A 737 -12.55 -10.35 -26.97
N GLU A 738 -12.82 -10.24 -25.67
CA GLU A 738 -14.07 -9.64 -25.17
C GLU A 738 -14.21 -8.15 -25.53
N ILE A 739 -13.13 -7.36 -25.45
CA ILE A 739 -13.14 -5.95 -25.89
C ILE A 739 -13.47 -5.85 -27.38
N VAL A 740 -12.90 -6.74 -28.20
CA VAL A 740 -13.19 -6.79 -29.65
C VAL A 740 -14.63 -7.18 -29.93
N LEU A 741 -15.16 -8.18 -29.21
CA LEU A 741 -16.57 -8.57 -29.33
C LEU A 741 -17.49 -7.39 -28.99
N GLU A 742 -17.21 -6.66 -27.92
CA GLU A 742 -18.03 -5.49 -27.54
C GLU A 742 -17.92 -4.35 -28.58
N LEU A 743 -16.73 -4.11 -29.15
CA LEU A 743 -16.57 -3.15 -30.25
C LEU A 743 -17.38 -3.56 -31.50
N ILE A 744 -17.45 -4.84 -31.81
CA ILE A 744 -18.25 -5.35 -32.93
C ILE A 744 -19.73 -5.16 -32.64
N LYS A 745 -20.20 -5.53 -31.44
CA LYS A 745 -21.59 -5.29 -31.02
C LYS A 745 -21.98 -3.82 -31.13
N LEU A 746 -21.07 -2.89 -30.78
CA LEU A 746 -21.28 -1.45 -30.98
C LEU A 746 -21.35 -1.06 -32.46
N THR A 747 -20.50 -1.66 -33.30
CA THR A 747 -20.50 -1.45 -34.76
C THR A 747 -21.84 -1.87 -35.38
N CYS A 748 -22.43 -2.98 -34.91
CA CYS A 748 -23.74 -3.47 -35.35
C CYS A 748 -24.90 -2.48 -35.11
N ARG A 749 -24.70 -1.43 -34.31
CA ARG A 749 -25.73 -0.47 -33.88
C ARG A 749 -25.61 0.92 -34.52
N VAL A 750 -24.63 1.12 -35.40
CA VAL A 750 -24.50 2.36 -36.18
C VAL A 750 -25.65 2.47 -37.20
N LYS A 751 -26.16 3.68 -37.47
CA LYS A 751 -27.27 3.89 -38.42
C LYS A 751 -26.97 3.25 -39.78
N HIS A 752 -27.86 2.35 -40.21
CA HIS A 752 -27.77 1.61 -41.47
C HIS A 752 -27.63 2.48 -42.74
N GLY A 753 -28.08 3.73 -42.74
CA GLY A 753 -28.01 4.60 -43.92
C GLY A 753 -26.59 4.87 -44.42
N HIS A 754 -25.66 5.16 -43.49
CA HIS A 754 -24.27 5.49 -43.84
C HIS A 754 -23.43 4.23 -44.13
N LEU A 755 -23.66 3.15 -43.37
CA LEU A 755 -22.99 1.86 -43.58
C LEU A 755 -23.43 1.18 -44.90
N ARG A 756 -24.69 1.35 -45.30
CA ARG A 756 -25.22 0.82 -46.55
C ARG A 756 -24.67 1.55 -47.77
N ASN A 757 -24.59 2.89 -47.73
CA ASN A 757 -23.94 3.66 -48.78
C ASN A 757 -22.46 3.27 -48.91
N TRP A 758 -21.79 3.02 -47.78
CA TRP A 758 -20.42 2.54 -47.77
C TRP A 758 -20.27 1.13 -48.34
N SER A 759 -21.12 0.20 -47.92
CA SER A 759 -21.04 -1.19 -48.33
C SER A 759 -21.43 -1.37 -49.80
N GLU A 760 -22.37 -0.57 -50.32
CA GLU A 760 -22.68 -0.50 -51.75
C GLU A 760 -21.52 0.13 -52.56
N PHE A 761 -20.87 1.19 -52.07
CA PHE A 761 -19.70 1.81 -52.71
C PHE A 761 -18.46 0.90 -52.72
N THR A 762 -18.14 0.24 -51.60
CA THR A 762 -17.02 -0.72 -51.54
C THR A 762 -17.32 -2.00 -52.30
N PHE A 763 -18.55 -2.50 -52.36
CA PHE A 763 -18.87 -3.66 -53.21
C PHE A 763 -18.78 -3.34 -54.71
N GLN A 764 -19.21 -2.14 -55.13
CA GLN A 764 -19.09 -1.69 -56.52
C GLN A 764 -17.62 -1.50 -56.93
N ASN A 765 -16.79 -0.94 -56.05
CA ASN A 765 -15.36 -0.74 -56.34
C ASN A 765 -14.52 -2.02 -56.11
N ALA A 766 -14.95 -2.95 -55.24
CA ALA A 766 -14.26 -4.22 -55.03
C ALA A 766 -14.45 -5.22 -56.17
N SER A 767 -15.46 -5.05 -57.03
CA SER A 767 -15.55 -5.79 -58.30
C SER A 767 -14.52 -5.34 -59.36
N GLU A 768 -13.81 -4.23 -59.12
CA GLU A 768 -12.79 -3.67 -60.03
C GLU A 768 -11.37 -3.67 -59.44
N LEU A 769 -11.15 -4.31 -58.28
CA LEU A 769 -9.81 -4.48 -57.70
C LEU A 769 -9.01 -5.55 -58.46
N ASP A 770 -8.15 -5.12 -59.36
CA ASP A 770 -7.10 -5.97 -59.92
C ASP A 770 -6.00 -6.25 -58.87
N GLY A 771 -5.33 -7.40 -58.99
CA GLY A 771 -4.61 -8.12 -57.93
C GLY A 771 -3.43 -7.46 -57.18
N ASN A 772 -3.28 -6.14 -57.21
CA ASN A 772 -2.25 -5.39 -56.48
C ASN A 772 -2.78 -4.32 -55.50
N GLY A 773 -4.09 -4.20 -55.28
CA GLY A 773 -4.63 -3.42 -54.15
C GLY A 773 -4.32 -1.91 -54.18
N VAL A 774 -4.28 -1.29 -55.36
CA VAL A 774 -4.25 0.17 -55.51
C VAL A 774 -5.52 0.62 -56.23
N ILE A 775 -6.27 1.53 -55.61
CA ILE A 775 -7.42 2.20 -56.23
C ILE A 775 -6.85 3.20 -57.24
N VAL A 776 -7.05 2.97 -58.54
CA VAL A 776 -6.76 3.94 -59.60
C VAL A 776 -8.09 4.39 -60.19
N GLY A 777 -8.53 5.60 -59.82
CA GLY A 777 -9.67 6.26 -60.43
C GLY A 777 -9.34 7.73 -60.63
N ASP A 778 -9.00 8.11 -61.87
CA ASP A 778 -9.04 9.50 -62.31
C ASP A 778 -10.51 9.92 -62.41
N HIS A 779 -10.96 10.79 -61.51
CA HIS A 779 -12.29 11.41 -61.56
C HIS A 779 -12.16 12.89 -61.94
N ASP A 780 -12.07 13.16 -63.25
CA ASP A 780 -12.46 14.44 -63.83
C ASP A 780 -13.98 14.40 -64.08
N GLY A 781 -14.75 14.61 -63.02
CA GLY A 781 -16.21 14.64 -63.06
C GLY A 781 -16.75 15.60 -62.02
N ASP A 782 -17.14 16.79 -62.47
CA ASP A 782 -17.67 17.94 -61.72
C ASP A 782 -19.07 17.65 -61.13
N GLY A 783 -19.14 16.64 -60.26
CA GLY A 783 -20.32 16.30 -59.47
C GLY A 783 -20.07 16.68 -58.01
N GLY A 784 -20.69 17.76 -57.54
CA GLY A 784 -20.66 18.19 -56.15
C GLY A 784 -21.31 17.14 -55.23
N GLY A 785 -20.54 16.14 -54.83
CA GLY A 785 -20.81 15.33 -53.66
C GLY A 785 -20.47 16.14 -52.42
N ASP A 786 -21.40 16.23 -51.47
CA ASP A 786 -21.17 16.86 -50.17
C ASP A 786 -19.96 16.19 -49.50
N GLY A 787 -18.96 16.98 -49.10
CA GLY A 787 -17.70 16.47 -48.50
C GLY A 787 -17.91 15.61 -47.24
N ASP A 788 -19.09 15.66 -46.64
CA ASP A 788 -19.44 14.86 -45.45
C ASP A 788 -19.36 13.33 -45.71
N ASP A 789 -19.66 12.86 -46.92
CA ASP A 789 -19.63 11.41 -47.22
C ASP A 789 -18.18 10.88 -47.20
N ASP A 790 -17.25 11.53 -47.92
CA ASP A 790 -15.82 11.13 -48.01
C ASP A 790 -15.11 11.06 -46.64
N PHE A 791 -15.56 11.87 -45.69
CA PHE A 791 -15.05 11.88 -44.32
C PHE A 791 -15.48 10.65 -43.51
N ASP A 792 -16.77 10.31 -43.59
CA ASP A 792 -17.33 9.11 -42.96
C ASP A 792 -16.68 7.84 -43.54
N PHE A 793 -16.38 7.83 -44.85
CA PHE A 793 -15.62 6.76 -45.52
C PHE A 793 -14.23 6.55 -44.92
N LYS A 794 -13.45 7.61 -44.75
CA LYS A 794 -12.09 7.53 -44.21
C LYS A 794 -12.06 7.10 -42.75
N MET A 795 -12.97 7.61 -41.92
CA MET A 795 -13.07 7.21 -40.51
C MET A 795 -13.45 5.74 -40.36
N LEU A 796 -14.38 5.25 -41.18
CA LEU A 796 -14.78 3.85 -41.13
C LEU A 796 -13.64 2.92 -41.61
N GLN A 797 -12.89 3.30 -42.63
CA GLN A 797 -11.73 2.54 -43.09
C GLN A 797 -10.64 2.46 -42.00
N GLU A 798 -10.29 3.59 -41.36
CA GLU A 798 -9.32 3.59 -40.26
C GLU A 798 -9.76 2.68 -39.09
N PHE A 799 -11.06 2.62 -38.81
CA PHE A 799 -11.62 1.75 -37.78
C PHE A 799 -11.56 0.26 -38.17
N LEU A 800 -11.84 -0.06 -39.43
CA LEU A 800 -11.75 -1.41 -39.96
C LEU A 800 -10.31 -1.91 -40.02
N ASP A 801 -9.36 -1.06 -40.42
CA ASP A 801 -7.92 -1.36 -40.38
C ASP A 801 -7.45 -1.61 -38.94
N LEU A 802 -7.98 -0.85 -37.98
CA LEU A 802 -7.74 -1.10 -36.56
C LEU A 802 -8.31 -2.46 -36.13
N LEU A 803 -9.56 -2.78 -36.47
CA LEU A 803 -10.16 -4.08 -36.16
C LEU A 803 -9.38 -5.23 -36.80
N ASP A 804 -8.93 -5.08 -38.06
CA ASP A 804 -8.10 -6.07 -38.74
C ASP A 804 -6.78 -6.28 -38.00
N HIS A 805 -6.12 -5.17 -37.62
CA HIS A 805 -4.88 -5.23 -36.86
C HIS A 805 -5.07 -5.94 -35.52
N ILE A 806 -6.15 -5.64 -34.79
CA ILE A 806 -6.47 -6.28 -33.51
C ILE A 806 -6.75 -7.78 -33.70
N CYS A 807 -7.53 -8.15 -34.72
CA CYS A 807 -7.78 -9.54 -35.09
C CYS A 807 -6.48 -10.26 -35.47
N HIS A 808 -5.60 -9.63 -36.23
CA HIS A 808 -4.30 -10.18 -36.58
C HIS A 808 -3.43 -10.39 -35.34
N LEU A 809 -3.42 -9.46 -34.38
CA LEU A 809 -2.71 -9.65 -33.10
C LEU A 809 -3.26 -10.81 -32.29
N LEU A 810 -4.59 -10.98 -32.25
CA LEU A 810 -5.28 -12.07 -31.56
C LEU A 810 -5.03 -13.45 -32.19
N TYR A 811 -5.14 -13.54 -33.52
CA TYR A 811 -5.17 -14.82 -34.23
C TYR A 811 -3.83 -15.20 -34.89
N ASN A 812 -2.92 -14.24 -35.15
CA ASN A 812 -1.65 -14.45 -35.86
C ASN A 812 -0.40 -14.03 -35.07
N GLY A 813 -0.54 -13.64 -33.81
CA GLY A 813 0.60 -13.29 -32.94
C GLY A 813 1.64 -14.42 -32.78
N PRO A 814 2.89 -14.08 -32.40
CA PRO A 814 4.07 -14.98 -32.42
C PRO A 814 4.00 -16.23 -31.50
N ASN A 815 2.93 -16.42 -30.73
CA ASN A 815 2.80 -17.49 -29.73
C ASN A 815 2.10 -18.78 -30.22
N LYS A 816 1.85 -18.95 -31.53
CA LYS A 816 1.24 -20.17 -32.10
C LYS A 816 2.03 -21.48 -31.85
N ARG A 817 3.26 -21.44 -31.34
CA ARG A 817 4.14 -22.62 -31.24
C ARG A 817 4.09 -23.42 -29.93
N GLY A 818 3.21 -23.15 -28.96
CA GLY A 818 3.34 -23.88 -27.69
C GLY A 818 2.16 -24.00 -26.72
N ASN A 819 0.91 -23.64 -27.06
CA ASN A 819 -0.20 -23.85 -26.12
C ASN A 819 -1.42 -24.49 -26.80
N PRO A 820 -1.65 -25.80 -26.66
CA PRO A 820 -2.77 -26.53 -27.29
C PRO A 820 -4.15 -26.27 -26.64
N ASP A 821 -4.22 -25.53 -25.52
CA ASP A 821 -5.44 -25.40 -24.71
C ASP A 821 -6.28 -24.14 -24.96
N LEU A 822 -5.94 -23.29 -25.94
CA LEU A 822 -6.85 -22.22 -26.35
C LEU A 822 -7.92 -22.78 -27.30
N ASP A 823 -9.18 -22.80 -26.86
CA ASP A 823 -10.36 -23.11 -27.70
C ASP A 823 -10.64 -21.95 -28.67
N LEU A 824 -9.69 -21.71 -29.58
CA LEU A 824 -9.75 -20.67 -30.60
C LEU A 824 -11.00 -20.81 -31.48
N GLU A 825 -11.48 -22.03 -31.66
CA GLU A 825 -12.68 -22.37 -32.42
C GLU A 825 -13.97 -21.96 -31.70
N LYS A 826 -14.02 -22.00 -30.37
CA LYS A 826 -15.13 -21.39 -29.61
C LYS A 826 -15.16 -19.87 -29.81
N TYR A 827 -14.02 -19.18 -29.67
CA TYR A 827 -13.96 -17.73 -29.83
C TYR A 827 -14.27 -17.26 -31.24
N LYS A 828 -13.80 -18.00 -32.26
CA LYS A 828 -14.20 -17.76 -33.65
C LYS A 828 -15.71 -17.93 -33.84
N ARG A 829 -16.32 -18.98 -33.27
CA ARG A 829 -17.77 -19.20 -33.35
C ARG A 829 -18.56 -18.07 -32.69
N GLU A 830 -18.20 -17.66 -31.48
CA GLU A 830 -18.87 -16.53 -30.79
C GLU A 830 -18.78 -15.23 -31.62
N PHE A 831 -17.61 -14.96 -32.22
CA PHE A 831 -17.43 -13.82 -33.12
C PHE A 831 -18.30 -13.91 -34.37
N VAL A 832 -18.31 -15.07 -35.04
CA VAL A 832 -19.13 -15.31 -36.24
C VAL A 832 -20.62 -15.17 -35.91
N ASP A 833 -21.06 -15.69 -34.76
CA ASP A 833 -22.44 -15.60 -34.31
C ASP A 833 -22.88 -14.14 -34.08
N GLU A 834 -22.02 -13.29 -33.50
CA GLU A 834 -22.31 -11.86 -33.35
C GLU A 834 -22.30 -11.12 -34.69
N VAL A 835 -21.34 -11.40 -35.57
CA VAL A 835 -21.30 -10.82 -36.93
C VAL A 835 -22.53 -11.23 -37.74
N CYS A 836 -23.03 -12.45 -37.56
CA CYS A 836 -24.24 -12.92 -38.25
C CYS A 836 -25.53 -12.18 -37.81
N LYS A 837 -25.52 -11.51 -36.65
CA LYS A 837 -26.64 -10.66 -36.21
C LYS A 837 -26.67 -9.30 -36.89
N ILE A 838 -25.67 -8.96 -37.70
CA ILE A 838 -25.61 -7.71 -38.47
C ILE A 838 -26.64 -7.75 -39.59
N GLY A 839 -27.59 -6.81 -39.54
CA GLY A 839 -28.64 -6.65 -40.56
C GLY A 839 -28.14 -6.07 -41.89
N ASP A 840 -26.93 -5.50 -41.92
CA ASP A 840 -26.28 -5.04 -43.15
C ASP A 840 -25.46 -6.16 -43.81
N ASP A 841 -25.95 -6.64 -44.96
CA ASP A 841 -25.34 -7.75 -45.69
C ASP A 841 -23.91 -7.46 -46.18
N GLY A 842 -23.57 -6.21 -46.47
CA GLY A 842 -22.27 -5.82 -46.98
C GLY A 842 -21.21 -5.75 -45.88
N LEU A 843 -21.53 -5.10 -44.76
CA LEU A 843 -20.67 -5.09 -43.57
C LEU A 843 -20.49 -6.50 -43.00
N ARG A 844 -21.56 -7.31 -42.96
CA ARG A 844 -21.49 -8.72 -42.55
C ARG A 844 -20.51 -9.51 -43.42
N LYS A 845 -20.58 -9.37 -44.74
CA LYS A 845 -19.64 -10.04 -45.67
C LYS A 845 -18.20 -9.55 -45.49
N LEU A 846 -17.99 -8.27 -45.27
CA LEU A 846 -16.65 -7.71 -45.03
C LEU A 846 -16.03 -8.27 -43.75
N LEU A 847 -16.75 -8.21 -42.63
CA LEU A 847 -16.25 -8.72 -41.34
C LEU A 847 -16.01 -10.23 -41.41
N LEU A 848 -16.90 -11.00 -42.04
CA LEU A 848 -16.67 -12.43 -42.29
C LEU A 848 -15.44 -12.68 -43.19
N LYS A 849 -15.19 -11.82 -44.18
CA LYS A 849 -14.01 -11.89 -45.05
C LYS A 849 -12.71 -11.58 -44.30
N MET A 850 -12.72 -10.61 -43.38
CA MET A 850 -11.59 -10.32 -42.49
C MET A 850 -11.25 -11.50 -41.57
N ILE A 851 -12.27 -12.21 -41.07
CA ILE A 851 -12.07 -13.45 -40.30
C ILE A 851 -11.47 -14.55 -41.19
N ALA A 852 -12.03 -14.74 -42.39
CA ALA A 852 -11.60 -15.79 -43.33
C ALA A 852 -10.20 -15.54 -43.91
N LEU A 853 -9.77 -14.28 -44.07
CA LEU A 853 -8.41 -13.93 -44.50
C LEU A 853 -7.36 -14.20 -43.42
N ASN A 854 -7.77 -14.25 -42.16
CA ASN A 854 -6.90 -14.51 -41.02
C ASN A 854 -6.89 -15.99 -40.57
N SER A 855 -7.76 -16.84 -41.13
CA SER A 855 -7.60 -18.30 -41.04
C SER A 855 -6.61 -18.78 -42.08
N THR A 856 -5.57 -19.50 -41.68
CA THR A 856 -4.65 -20.18 -42.61
C THR A 856 -5.24 -21.43 -43.27
N GLU A 857 -6.56 -21.62 -43.14
CA GLU A 857 -7.40 -22.56 -43.90
C GLU A 857 -8.48 -21.79 -44.64
#